data_AF-A0A379JKA0-F1
#
_entry.id   AF-A0A379JKA0-F1
#
_cell.length_a   1.000
_cell.length_b   1.000
_cell.length_c   1.000
_cell.angle_alpha   90.00
_cell.angle_beta   90.00
_cell.angle_gamma   90.00
#
_symmetry.space_group_name_H-M   'P 1'
#
loop_
_entity.id
_entity.type
_entity.pdbx_description
1 polymer ?
#
loop_
_entity_poly.entity_id
_entity_poly.type
_entity_poly.pdbx_seq_one_letter_code
_entity_poly.pdbx_strand_id
1 'polypeptide(L)'
;MVTDVFDAAAEIAIPRHALWALLLEPETYPRVYPGIGACEQVGVVEGNPLVLFRIGTPDTGIAILEVRVRAGRAGESLELQCPARGSFVTVRMVGDDVRTRVTVTCFAVGRLHPRLAELPKSVVVRWIRTGLERAADIVRGKATSVAVNGEDSRVRRAVGVARQVLGTGVVGPSRPDVVVRQLRGLARWGFNLAGAYAAGAARAPHRVAVVDGHGSRTYAEIDRRSDALAHAMGALGLRFGDALGLLARNHAGMVETMVAAGKLGVDTVLLNAGLSARRIEEIVQRDRLSALFVDGELESLVGYLHEGIPRVTTDGDRPTAGRLTIDDLIQLGAKGFRKPPQPGRLVVLTSGTTGAPKGARRPNARGFGALAALLSRIPLRMNDTMLIPAPLFHTWGLSGLQLGAALRATVVLPARFDAEDTLRLVAEHRVTTLLVVPTMAQRLLDLPTAVRARYDTSSLRVVASCGAPLAGSTVLRFLDTFGDILYNIYGSTEVSWATIATPEDLRISPMTAGRPPLGTKIAVLGDDRRPVPVGVTGRIFVGNQMLFDGYVNAVPPEENDGLLDTGDLGYLDVSGRLFIAGREDEMIISGGENVFPRPVEEALAQLPQVNEVAVVGVPDPDFGQRLAAFVVRNAGAGLDSEMVRRYLRHRLGRVSVPRDVAFLDGLPRGETGKVLKRLLITPEEGDVAAASGEAIRLGE
;
A
#
# COMPACT_ATOMS: atom_id res chain seq x y z
N MET A 1 -5.71 8.48 41.43
CA MET A 1 -4.60 7.80 40.72
C MET A 1 -4.77 6.31 40.87
N VAL A 2 -4.26 5.51 39.93
CA VAL A 2 -4.37 4.05 39.99
C VAL A 2 -3.57 3.53 41.20
N THR A 3 -4.26 2.95 42.18
CA THR A 3 -3.65 2.29 43.36
C THR A 3 -2.81 1.09 42.96
N ASP A 4 -1.91 0.61 43.83
CA ASP A 4 -1.09 -0.58 43.55
C ASP A 4 -1.95 -1.82 43.25
N VAL A 5 -3.20 -1.91 43.73
CA VAL A 5 -4.13 -2.99 43.37
C VAL A 5 -5.55 -2.47 43.17
N PHE A 6 -6.27 -2.99 42.17
CA PHE A 6 -7.72 -2.86 42.08
C PHE A 6 -8.39 -3.95 41.23
N ASP A 7 -9.69 -4.13 41.44
CA ASP A 7 -10.52 -5.04 40.67
C ASP A 7 -11.46 -4.31 39.69
N ALA A 8 -11.69 -4.96 38.55
CA ALA A 8 -12.74 -4.66 37.58
C ALA A 8 -13.57 -5.92 37.33
N ALA A 9 -14.85 -5.92 37.72
CA ALA A 9 -15.77 -7.02 37.46
C ALA A 9 -16.75 -6.68 36.33
N ALA A 10 -17.09 -7.65 35.49
CA ALA A 10 -18.10 -7.56 34.43
C ALA A 10 -18.96 -8.83 34.38
N GLU A 11 -20.24 -8.70 34.07
CA GLU A 11 -21.08 -9.84 33.65
C GLU A 11 -21.23 -9.79 32.14
N ILE A 12 -20.86 -10.88 31.47
CA ILE A 12 -20.89 -11.00 30.01
C ILE A 12 -21.82 -12.15 29.64
N ALA A 13 -22.83 -11.88 28.82
CA ALA A 13 -23.77 -12.88 28.32
C ALA A 13 -23.17 -13.68 27.14
N ILE A 14 -22.15 -14.51 27.42
CA ILE A 14 -21.59 -15.54 26.53
C ILE A 14 -21.09 -16.74 27.36
N PRO A 15 -20.95 -17.93 26.75
CA PRO A 15 -20.36 -19.09 27.40
C PRO A 15 -18.93 -18.84 27.86
N ARG A 16 -18.59 -19.36 29.05
CA ARG A 16 -17.25 -19.22 29.64
C ARG A 16 -16.13 -19.75 28.76
N HIS A 17 -16.35 -20.88 28.09
CA HIS A 17 -15.34 -21.51 27.24
C HIS A 17 -15.02 -20.66 25.98
N ALA A 18 -16.02 -19.96 25.43
CA ALA A 18 -15.84 -19.11 24.27
C ALA A 18 -15.01 -17.86 24.60
N LEU A 19 -15.28 -17.23 25.76
CA LEU A 19 -14.45 -16.11 26.23
C LEU A 19 -13.03 -16.55 26.57
N TRP A 20 -12.89 -17.74 27.19
CA TRP A 20 -11.59 -18.30 27.53
C TRP A 20 -10.69 -18.50 26.31
N ALA A 21 -11.23 -19.07 25.22
CA ALA A 21 -10.48 -19.27 23.99
C ALA A 21 -9.90 -17.95 23.45
N LEU A 22 -10.73 -16.89 23.38
CA LEU A 22 -10.30 -15.57 22.93
C LEU A 22 -9.23 -14.94 23.81
N LEU A 23 -9.33 -15.07 25.14
CA LEU A 23 -8.36 -14.47 26.07
C LEU A 23 -7.01 -15.20 26.09
N LEU A 24 -6.96 -16.46 25.67
CA LEU A 24 -5.71 -17.20 25.50
C LEU A 24 -4.93 -16.76 24.26
N GLU A 25 -5.62 -16.23 23.25
CA GLU A 25 -5.01 -15.74 22.02
C GLU A 25 -4.42 -14.34 22.21
N PRO A 26 -3.08 -14.17 22.17
CA PRO A 26 -2.47 -12.86 22.37
C PRO A 26 -2.92 -11.82 21.34
N GLU A 27 -3.28 -12.25 20.13
CA GLU A 27 -3.75 -11.37 19.07
C GLU A 27 -5.10 -10.71 19.37
N THR A 28 -5.90 -11.27 20.28
CA THR A 28 -7.18 -10.68 20.69
C THR A 28 -6.98 -9.34 21.39
N TYR A 29 -5.93 -9.19 22.19
CA TYR A 29 -5.71 -7.98 22.99
C TYR A 29 -5.63 -6.69 22.16
N PRO A 30 -4.76 -6.57 21.13
CA PRO A 30 -4.72 -5.38 20.27
C PRO A 30 -6.01 -5.17 19.47
N ARG A 31 -6.76 -6.25 19.20
CA ARG A 31 -8.03 -6.18 18.45
C ARG A 31 -9.16 -5.56 19.27
N VAL A 32 -9.19 -5.74 20.60
CA VAL A 32 -10.33 -5.32 21.45
C VAL A 32 -9.99 -4.22 22.47
N TYR A 33 -8.71 -4.00 22.78
CA TYR A 33 -8.25 -2.99 23.73
C TYR A 33 -7.45 -1.85 23.06
N PRO A 34 -7.97 -0.60 23.03
CA PRO A 34 -7.22 0.52 22.47
C PRO A 34 -5.99 0.83 23.32
N GLY A 35 -4.89 1.25 22.69
CA GLY A 35 -3.60 1.49 23.34
C GLY A 35 -2.69 0.24 23.40
N ILE A 36 -3.22 -0.94 23.06
CA ILE A 36 -2.40 -2.13 22.75
C ILE A 36 -2.28 -2.20 21.23
N GLY A 37 -1.06 -2.09 20.71
CA GLY A 37 -0.79 -1.98 19.29
C GLY A 37 -0.43 -3.30 18.61
N ALA A 38 0.22 -4.19 19.34
CA ALA A 38 0.58 -5.53 18.90
C ALA A 38 0.87 -6.42 20.11
N CYS A 39 0.63 -7.72 19.95
CA CYS A 39 0.99 -8.76 20.90
C CYS A 39 1.61 -9.90 20.11
N GLU A 40 2.89 -10.17 20.35
CA GLU A 40 3.68 -11.10 19.53
C GLU A 40 4.28 -12.19 20.41
N GLN A 41 3.97 -13.45 20.13
CA GLN A 41 4.58 -14.56 20.84
C GLN A 41 6.04 -14.74 20.38
N VAL A 42 6.97 -14.61 21.31
CA VAL A 42 8.42 -14.69 21.02
C VAL A 42 9.08 -15.94 21.59
N GLY A 43 8.36 -16.68 22.44
CA GLY A 43 8.87 -17.93 22.97
C GLY A 43 7.98 -18.56 24.01
N VAL A 44 8.53 -19.55 24.70
CA VAL A 44 7.89 -20.26 25.80
C VAL A 44 8.89 -20.33 26.96
N VAL A 45 8.46 -19.94 28.16
CA VAL A 45 9.25 -19.98 29.39
C VAL A 45 8.48 -20.79 30.42
N GLU A 46 9.09 -21.86 30.95
CA GLU A 46 8.44 -22.75 31.93
C GLU A 46 7.09 -23.31 31.42
N GLY A 47 7.00 -23.63 30.13
CA GLY A 47 5.77 -24.12 29.50
C GLY A 47 4.70 -23.05 29.23
N ASN A 48 4.96 -21.79 29.57
CA ASN A 48 4.03 -20.68 29.38
C ASN A 48 4.45 -19.76 28.22
N PRO A 49 3.51 -19.29 27.38
CA PRO A 49 3.82 -18.33 26.32
C PRO A 49 4.47 -17.05 26.87
N LEU A 50 5.57 -16.64 26.24
CA LEU A 50 6.18 -15.32 26.42
C LEU A 50 5.78 -14.44 25.24
N VAL A 51 5.11 -13.34 25.54
CA VAL A 51 4.52 -12.44 24.54
C VAL A 51 5.08 -11.04 24.71
N LEU A 52 5.53 -10.43 23.62
CA LEU A 52 5.86 -9.01 23.57
C LEU A 52 4.59 -8.20 23.35
N PHE A 53 4.23 -7.40 24.34
CA PHE A 53 3.14 -6.44 24.25
C PHE A 53 3.72 -5.08 23.87
N ARG A 54 3.25 -4.53 22.75
CA ARG A 54 3.51 -3.15 22.34
C ARG A 54 2.36 -2.27 22.80
N ILE A 55 2.59 -1.48 23.84
CA ILE A 55 1.54 -0.72 24.53
C ILE A 55 1.94 0.75 24.60
N GLY A 56 1.03 1.65 24.25
CA GLY A 56 1.29 3.06 24.38
C GLY A 56 0.34 3.94 23.60
N THR A 57 0.62 5.23 23.70
CA THR A 57 0.07 6.23 22.78
C THR A 57 1.22 7.09 22.26
N PRO A 58 1.09 7.62 21.05
CA PRO A 58 2.05 8.53 20.45
C PRO A 58 2.41 9.72 21.37
N ASP A 59 1.41 10.29 22.05
CA ASP A 59 1.60 11.40 23.00
C ASP A 59 2.42 11.00 24.25
N THR A 60 2.37 9.74 24.66
CA THR A 60 2.93 9.27 25.93
C THR A 60 4.12 8.33 25.75
N GLY A 61 4.54 8.09 24.51
CA GLY A 61 5.49 7.05 24.16
C GLY A 61 4.90 5.64 24.16
N ILE A 62 5.70 4.72 23.64
CA ILE A 62 5.36 3.30 23.44
C ILE A 62 6.34 2.44 24.22
N ALA A 63 5.81 1.55 25.05
CA ALA A 63 6.56 0.55 25.77
C ALA A 63 6.44 -0.81 25.06
N ILE A 64 7.54 -1.56 25.05
CA ILE A 64 7.56 -2.99 24.70
C ILE A 64 7.74 -3.75 26.00
N LEU A 65 6.82 -4.64 26.31
CA LEU A 65 6.77 -5.38 27.56
C LEU A 65 6.80 -6.88 27.29
N GLU A 66 7.70 -7.58 27.96
CA GLU A 66 7.63 -9.04 28.06
C GLU A 66 6.55 -9.43 29.06
N VAL A 67 5.54 -10.14 28.56
CA VAL A 67 4.41 -10.63 29.35
C VAL A 67 4.38 -12.16 29.27
N ARG A 68 4.44 -12.82 30.42
CA ARG A 68 4.25 -14.26 30.55
C ARG A 68 2.77 -14.54 30.75
N VAL A 69 2.22 -15.40 29.90
CA VAL A 69 0.80 -15.80 29.95
C VAL A 69 0.70 -17.13 30.68
N ARG A 70 0.19 -17.13 31.91
CA ARG A 70 0.02 -18.33 32.72
C ARG A 70 -1.46 -18.70 32.79
N ALA A 71 -1.83 -19.81 32.16
CA ALA A 71 -3.15 -20.39 32.34
C ALA A 71 -3.19 -21.14 33.67
N GLY A 72 -4.13 -20.77 34.55
CA GLY A 72 -4.42 -21.50 35.78
C GLY A 72 -5.30 -22.70 35.50
N ARG A 73 -6.38 -22.87 36.27
CA ARG A 73 -7.42 -23.85 35.92
C ARG A 73 -8.07 -23.47 34.59
N ALA A 74 -8.11 -24.41 33.65
CA ALA A 74 -8.65 -24.21 32.31
C ALA A 74 -10.09 -23.66 32.37
N GLY A 75 -10.33 -22.56 31.68
CA GLY A 75 -11.64 -21.88 31.67
C GLY A 75 -11.96 -21.07 32.92
N GLU A 76 -11.13 -21.09 33.96
CA GLU A 76 -11.42 -20.42 35.25
C GLU A 76 -10.48 -19.25 35.53
N SER A 77 -9.20 -19.35 35.17
CA SER A 77 -8.23 -18.31 35.54
C SER A 77 -7.04 -18.19 34.57
N LEU A 78 -6.66 -16.96 34.26
CA LEU A 78 -5.50 -16.58 33.46
C LEU A 78 -4.72 -15.51 34.20
N GLU A 79 -3.40 -15.52 34.09
CA GLU A 79 -2.54 -14.48 34.62
C GLU A 79 -1.58 -13.97 33.55
N LEU A 80 -1.54 -12.64 33.39
CA LEU A 80 -0.60 -11.92 32.53
C LEU A 80 0.45 -11.28 33.44
N GLN A 81 1.66 -11.83 33.48
CA GLN A 81 2.72 -11.36 34.36
C GLN A 81 3.75 -10.55 33.58
N CYS A 82 4.11 -9.37 34.08
CA CYS A 82 5.24 -8.59 33.59
C CYS A 82 6.28 -8.40 34.72
N PRO A 83 7.15 -9.40 34.96
CA PRO A 83 8.10 -9.38 36.08
C PRO A 83 9.03 -8.17 36.07
N ALA A 84 9.49 -7.75 34.89
CA ALA A 84 10.39 -6.61 34.72
C ALA A 84 9.78 -5.27 35.21
N ARG A 85 8.45 -5.16 35.25
CA ARG A 85 7.73 -4.00 35.76
C ARG A 85 7.11 -4.23 37.14
N GLY A 86 7.29 -5.43 37.71
CA GLY A 86 6.67 -5.82 38.98
C GLY A 86 5.16 -5.69 38.96
N SER A 87 4.52 -6.07 37.85
CA SER A 87 3.08 -5.90 37.62
C SER A 87 2.49 -7.17 37.02
N PHE A 88 1.24 -7.46 37.36
CA PHE A 88 0.48 -8.57 36.78
C PHE A 88 -1.00 -8.23 36.70
N VAL A 89 -1.70 -8.96 35.83
CA VAL A 89 -3.15 -8.91 35.70
C VAL A 89 -3.68 -10.34 35.81
N THR A 90 -4.58 -10.57 36.76
CA THR A 90 -5.26 -11.86 36.91
C THR A 90 -6.69 -11.72 36.41
N VAL A 91 -7.11 -12.62 35.52
CA VAL A 91 -8.49 -12.75 35.05
C VAL A 91 -9.07 -14.01 35.67
N ARG A 92 -10.17 -13.87 36.40
CA ARG A 92 -10.96 -14.99 36.93
C ARG A 92 -12.33 -15.01 36.30
N MET A 93 -12.81 -16.19 35.93
CA MET A 93 -14.09 -16.38 35.26
C MET A 93 -14.92 -17.43 35.98
N VAL A 94 -16.15 -17.05 36.31
CA VAL A 94 -17.15 -17.93 36.93
C VAL A 94 -18.41 -17.79 36.11
N GLY A 95 -18.99 -18.90 35.68
CA GLY A 95 -20.15 -18.85 34.80
C GLY A 95 -20.52 -20.21 34.23
N ASP A 96 -21.63 -20.21 33.51
CA ASP A 96 -22.19 -21.36 32.81
C ASP A 96 -22.08 -21.17 31.28
N ASP A 97 -22.89 -21.92 30.52
CA ASP A 97 -22.93 -21.88 29.07
C ASP A 97 -23.68 -20.66 28.50
N VAL A 98 -24.21 -19.78 29.34
CA VAL A 98 -24.99 -18.61 28.91
C VAL A 98 -24.39 -17.31 29.41
N ARG A 99 -23.82 -17.30 30.62
CA ARG A 99 -23.30 -16.08 31.25
C ARG A 99 -22.00 -16.34 32.00
N THR A 100 -21.06 -15.43 31.81
CA THR A 100 -19.75 -15.43 32.48
C THR A 100 -19.56 -14.15 33.28
N ARG A 101 -19.36 -14.28 34.60
CA ARG A 101 -18.83 -13.21 35.45
C ARG A 101 -17.31 -13.25 35.37
N VAL A 102 -16.73 -12.15 34.90
CA VAL A 102 -15.28 -11.96 34.79
C VAL A 102 -14.83 -10.98 35.88
N THR A 103 -13.82 -11.34 36.65
CA THR A 103 -13.13 -10.45 37.59
C THR A 103 -11.69 -10.29 37.16
N VAL A 104 -11.29 -9.06 36.84
CA VAL A 104 -9.93 -8.71 36.45
C VAL A 104 -9.29 -7.94 37.60
N THR A 105 -8.29 -8.55 38.23
CA THR A 105 -7.46 -7.93 39.27
C THR A 105 -6.20 -7.40 38.65
N CYS A 106 -5.97 -6.09 38.76
CA CYS A 106 -4.79 -5.41 38.25
C CYS A 106 -3.86 -5.04 39.40
N PHE A 107 -2.60 -5.48 39.34
CA PHE A 107 -1.53 -5.10 40.26
C PHE A 107 -0.53 -4.17 39.55
N ALA A 108 -0.35 -2.96 40.09
CA ALA A 108 0.58 -1.94 39.63
C ALA A 108 0.50 -1.62 38.12
N VAL A 109 -0.70 -1.68 37.53
CA VAL A 109 -0.93 -1.54 36.07
C VAL A 109 -0.47 -0.18 35.51
N GLY A 110 -0.36 0.85 36.35
CA GLY A 110 0.24 2.13 35.98
C GLY A 110 1.71 2.00 35.50
N ARG A 111 2.39 0.91 35.87
CA ARG A 111 3.76 0.60 35.43
C ARG A 111 3.82 -0.09 34.06
N LEU A 112 2.70 -0.59 33.55
CA LEU A 112 2.62 -1.29 32.25
C LEU A 112 2.46 -0.30 31.09
N HIS A 113 1.59 0.69 31.23
CA HIS A 113 1.33 1.65 30.16
C HIS A 113 1.71 3.06 30.61
N PRO A 114 2.50 3.81 29.82
CA PRO A 114 2.95 5.16 30.16
C PRO A 114 1.84 6.14 30.59
N ARG A 115 0.61 5.97 30.11
CA ARG A 115 -0.54 6.87 30.38
C ARG A 115 -1.44 6.37 31.51
N LEU A 116 -1.42 5.07 31.84
CA LEU A 116 -2.37 4.50 32.80
C LEU A 116 -2.15 5.02 34.22
N ALA A 117 -0.91 5.37 34.60
CA ALA A 117 -0.60 5.91 35.92
C ALA A 117 -1.34 7.21 36.24
N GLU A 118 -1.54 8.04 35.22
CA GLU A 118 -2.16 9.38 35.34
C GLU A 118 -3.69 9.33 35.28
N LEU A 119 -4.27 8.22 34.81
CA LEU A 119 -5.71 8.11 34.62
C LEU A 119 -6.46 7.79 35.93
N PRO A 120 -7.70 8.27 36.09
CA PRO A 120 -8.57 7.82 37.17
C PRO A 120 -8.86 6.32 37.08
N LYS A 121 -8.90 5.63 38.22
CA LYS A 121 -9.25 4.19 38.30
C LYS A 121 -10.54 3.85 37.55
N SER A 122 -11.55 4.72 37.62
CA SER A 122 -12.83 4.54 36.93
C SER A 122 -12.69 4.47 35.40
N VAL A 123 -11.72 5.19 34.82
CA VAL A 123 -11.42 5.15 33.38
C VAL A 123 -10.80 3.81 33.01
N VAL A 124 -9.86 3.31 33.82
CA VAL A 124 -9.21 2.02 33.58
C VAL A 124 -10.19 0.85 33.73
N VAL A 125 -11.03 0.86 34.77
CA VAL A 125 -12.10 -0.15 34.96
C VAL A 125 -13.07 -0.14 33.77
N ARG A 126 -13.43 1.05 33.25
CA ARG A 126 -14.27 1.16 32.05
C ARG A 126 -13.58 0.57 30.83
N TRP A 127 -12.31 0.89 30.61
CA TRP A 127 -11.51 0.36 29.50
C TRP A 127 -11.46 -1.18 29.51
N ILE A 128 -11.24 -1.79 30.69
CA ILE A 128 -11.27 -3.25 30.87
C ILE A 128 -12.65 -3.82 30.48
N ARG A 129 -13.72 -3.28 31.07
CA ARG A 129 -15.10 -3.73 30.80
C ARG A 129 -15.47 -3.63 29.33
N THR A 130 -15.11 -2.52 28.67
CA THR A 130 -15.40 -2.31 27.26
C THR A 130 -14.63 -3.30 26.37
N GLY A 131 -13.37 -3.63 26.69
CA GLY A 131 -12.64 -4.64 25.92
C GLY A 131 -13.21 -6.06 26.10
N LEU A 132 -13.66 -6.42 27.30
CA LEU A 132 -14.37 -7.68 27.54
C LEU A 132 -15.68 -7.76 26.75
N GLU A 133 -16.46 -6.66 26.70
CA GLU A 133 -17.70 -6.61 25.91
C GLU A 133 -17.42 -6.72 24.41
N ARG A 134 -16.32 -6.14 23.91
CA ARG A 134 -15.90 -6.30 22.50
C ARG A 134 -15.46 -7.72 22.19
N ALA A 135 -14.75 -8.39 23.10
CA ALA A 135 -14.46 -9.82 22.96
C ALA A 135 -15.76 -10.63 22.93
N ALA A 136 -16.77 -10.23 23.70
CA ALA A 136 -18.08 -10.86 23.65
C ALA A 136 -18.81 -10.63 22.32
N ASP A 137 -18.65 -9.44 21.73
CA ASP A 137 -19.24 -9.11 20.43
C ASP A 137 -18.65 -9.94 19.28
N ILE A 138 -17.39 -10.38 19.41
CA ILE A 138 -16.78 -11.38 18.53
C ILE A 138 -17.55 -12.71 18.60
N VAL A 139 -17.76 -13.25 19.80
CA VAL A 139 -18.49 -14.51 20.00
C VAL A 139 -19.94 -14.42 19.51
N ARG A 140 -20.58 -13.26 19.69
CA ARG A 140 -21.97 -13.03 19.28
C ARG A 140 -22.14 -12.74 17.79
N GLY A 141 -21.06 -12.55 17.04
CA GLY A 141 -21.15 -12.21 15.61
C GLY A 141 -21.75 -10.82 15.35
N LYS A 142 -21.57 -9.83 16.23
CA LYS A 142 -22.11 -8.48 15.99
C LYS A 142 -21.46 -7.82 14.76
N ALA A 143 -22.30 -7.35 13.84
CA ALA A 143 -21.86 -6.63 12.64
C ALA A 143 -21.28 -5.25 12.96
N THR A 144 -19.96 -5.16 13.21
CA THR A 144 -19.30 -3.95 13.72
C THR A 144 -18.07 -3.52 12.92
N SER A 145 -17.54 -4.36 12.02
CA SER A 145 -16.36 -4.06 11.18
C SER A 145 -16.69 -3.14 10.01
N VAL A 146 -17.09 -1.92 10.31
CA VAL A 146 -17.25 -0.83 9.33
C VAL A 146 -16.52 0.41 9.82
N ALA A 147 -15.59 0.92 9.03
CA ALA A 147 -14.85 2.15 9.31
C ALA A 147 -15.16 3.20 8.24
N VAL A 148 -15.58 4.39 8.68
CA VAL A 148 -16.06 5.47 7.81
C VAL A 148 -15.39 6.77 8.21
N ASN A 149 -14.84 7.50 7.24
CA ASN A 149 -14.32 8.85 7.48
C ASN A 149 -15.10 9.88 6.65
N GLY A 150 -16.09 10.54 7.26
CA GLY A 150 -16.76 11.71 6.68
C GLY A 150 -17.97 11.46 5.78
N GLU A 151 -18.80 10.43 6.07
CA GLU A 151 -19.98 10.13 5.24
C GLU A 151 -21.35 10.55 5.80
N ASP A 152 -21.52 10.76 7.12
CA ASP A 152 -22.88 11.01 7.66
C ASP A 152 -23.46 12.39 7.32
N SER A 153 -22.72 13.26 6.62
CA SER A 153 -23.22 14.55 6.16
C SER A 153 -22.42 15.10 4.98
N ARG A 154 -23.11 15.41 3.87
CA ARG A 154 -22.53 16.15 2.72
C ARG A 154 -21.87 17.46 3.15
N VAL A 155 -22.43 18.13 4.17
CA VAL A 155 -21.89 19.37 4.73
C VAL A 155 -20.58 19.11 5.47
N ARG A 156 -20.49 18.08 6.31
CA ARG A 156 -19.23 17.70 6.99
C ARG A 156 -18.14 17.33 5.98
N ARG A 157 -18.49 16.64 4.90
CA ARG A 157 -17.56 16.32 3.80
C ARG A 157 -17.06 17.60 3.11
N ALA A 158 -17.96 18.52 2.75
CA ALA A 158 -17.58 19.79 2.13
C ALA A 158 -16.68 20.64 3.04
N VAL A 159 -17.00 20.73 4.33
CA VAL A 159 -16.18 21.44 5.35
C VAL A 159 -14.81 20.77 5.51
N GLY A 160 -14.77 19.43 5.57
CA GLY A 160 -13.52 18.67 5.63
C GLY A 160 -12.63 18.93 4.42
N VAL A 161 -13.20 18.88 3.21
CA VAL A 161 -12.51 19.20 1.96
C VAL A 161 -11.97 20.63 1.99
N ALA A 162 -12.81 21.61 2.35
CA ALA A 162 -12.39 23.01 2.43
C ALA A 162 -11.24 23.21 3.43
N ARG A 163 -11.32 22.61 4.63
CA ARG A 163 -10.25 22.68 5.65
C ARG A 163 -8.93 22.12 5.15
N GLN A 164 -8.95 20.97 4.46
CA GLN A 164 -7.73 20.36 3.91
C GLN A 164 -7.14 21.20 2.77
N VAL A 165 -7.99 21.72 1.88
CA VAL A 165 -7.56 22.60 0.78
C VAL A 165 -6.98 23.92 1.32
N LEU A 166 -7.59 24.51 2.35
CA LEU A 166 -7.06 25.72 3.00
C LEU A 166 -5.71 25.46 3.70
N GLY A 167 -5.60 24.36 4.44
CA GLY A 167 -4.40 23.99 5.19
C GLY A 167 -3.16 23.71 4.33
N THR A 168 -3.33 23.46 3.04
CA THR A 168 -2.23 23.16 2.09
C THR A 168 -1.68 24.38 1.36
N GLY A 169 -2.23 25.58 1.61
CA GLY A 169 -1.79 26.83 0.98
C GLY A 169 -2.35 27.04 -0.43
N VAL A 170 -3.45 26.36 -0.80
CA VAL A 170 -4.15 26.56 -2.09
C VAL A 170 -4.70 27.99 -2.20
N VAL A 171 -5.12 28.59 -1.08
CA VAL A 171 -5.66 29.96 -1.01
C VAL A 171 -4.54 30.93 -0.61
N GLY A 172 -3.61 31.18 -1.54
CA GLY A 172 -2.66 32.28 -1.44
C GLY A 172 -3.17 33.53 -2.19
N PRO A 173 -2.72 34.75 -1.84
CA PRO A 173 -3.08 35.96 -2.59
C PRO A 173 -2.71 35.77 -4.06
N SER A 174 -3.73 35.79 -4.91
CA SER A 174 -3.61 35.53 -6.34
C SER A 174 -4.41 36.58 -7.08
N ARG A 175 -3.88 37.10 -8.18
CA ARG A 175 -4.61 38.06 -9.01
C ARG A 175 -5.89 37.40 -9.55
N PRO A 176 -7.05 38.09 -9.56
CA PRO A 176 -8.31 37.52 -10.03
C PRO A 176 -8.25 36.96 -11.46
N ASP A 177 -7.50 37.61 -12.36
CA ASP A 177 -7.32 37.17 -13.74
C ASP A 177 -6.57 35.83 -13.84
N VAL A 178 -5.68 35.55 -12.90
CA VAL A 178 -4.95 34.28 -12.81
C VAL A 178 -5.88 33.17 -12.30
N VAL A 179 -6.68 33.44 -11.27
CA VAL A 179 -7.68 32.49 -10.75
C VAL A 179 -8.69 32.11 -11.83
N VAL A 180 -9.20 33.09 -12.59
CA VAL A 180 -10.11 32.84 -13.71
C VAL A 180 -9.45 31.95 -14.77
N ARG A 181 -8.18 32.18 -15.12
CA ARG A 181 -7.44 31.35 -16.09
C ARG A 181 -7.25 29.91 -15.58
N GLN A 182 -6.95 29.72 -14.30
CA GLN A 182 -6.85 28.38 -13.70
C GLN A 182 -8.18 27.63 -13.77
N LEU A 183 -9.27 28.28 -13.35
CA LEU A 183 -10.61 27.69 -13.38
C LEU A 183 -11.05 27.38 -14.80
N ARG A 184 -10.72 28.22 -15.79
CA ARG A 184 -10.95 27.94 -17.21
C ARG A 184 -10.17 26.71 -17.68
N GLY A 185 -8.91 26.54 -17.26
CA GLY A 185 -8.12 25.35 -17.59
C GLY A 185 -8.76 24.06 -17.04
N LEU A 186 -9.15 24.07 -15.76
CA LEU A 186 -9.85 22.95 -15.12
C LEU A 186 -11.24 22.69 -15.72
N ALA A 187 -12.01 23.74 -16.02
CA ALA A 187 -13.31 23.60 -16.68
C ALA A 187 -13.17 23.11 -18.13
N ARG A 188 -12.05 23.44 -18.79
CA ARG A 188 -11.78 22.98 -20.15
C ARG A 188 -11.38 21.51 -20.16
N TRP A 189 -10.46 21.08 -19.30
CA TRP A 189 -9.83 19.76 -19.41
C TRP A 189 -10.19 18.77 -18.29
N GLY A 190 -10.90 19.19 -17.25
CA GLY A 190 -11.29 18.37 -16.11
C GLY A 190 -10.23 18.30 -15.00
N PHE A 191 -10.53 17.58 -13.91
CA PHE A 191 -9.57 17.31 -12.82
C PHE A 191 -8.74 16.06 -13.14
N ASN A 192 -7.84 16.21 -14.12
CA ASN A 192 -6.88 15.20 -14.56
C ASN A 192 -5.53 15.87 -14.87
N LEU A 193 -4.58 15.13 -15.46
CA LEU A 193 -3.27 15.68 -15.81
C LEU A 193 -3.38 16.91 -16.75
N ALA A 194 -4.22 16.85 -17.78
CA ALA A 194 -4.38 17.95 -18.73
C ALA A 194 -4.90 19.23 -18.06
N GLY A 195 -5.92 19.12 -17.21
CA GLY A 195 -6.41 20.28 -16.46
C GLY A 195 -5.44 20.78 -15.40
N ALA A 196 -4.72 19.88 -14.72
CA ALA A 196 -3.76 20.23 -13.70
C ALA A 196 -2.57 21.00 -14.29
N TYR A 197 -1.99 20.53 -15.41
CA TYR A 197 -0.88 21.24 -16.07
C TYR A 197 -1.32 22.58 -16.68
N ALA A 198 -2.50 22.65 -17.31
CA ALA A 198 -3.04 23.92 -17.82
C ALA A 198 -3.29 24.94 -16.69
N ALA A 199 -3.84 24.49 -15.55
CA ALA A 199 -4.03 25.33 -14.37
C ALA A 199 -2.70 25.75 -13.72
N GLY A 200 -1.70 24.86 -13.74
CA GLY A 200 -0.33 25.16 -13.32
C GLY A 200 0.31 26.24 -14.20
N ALA A 201 0.22 26.09 -15.52
CA ALA A 201 0.76 27.02 -16.52
C ALA A 201 0.15 28.42 -16.40
N ALA A 202 -1.16 28.49 -16.14
CA ALA A 202 -1.84 29.77 -15.89
C ALA A 202 -1.35 30.48 -14.61
N ARG A 203 -0.96 29.72 -13.58
CA ARG A 203 -0.70 30.25 -12.22
C ARG A 203 0.76 30.49 -11.90
N ALA A 204 1.64 29.65 -12.41
CA ALA A 204 3.08 29.73 -12.22
C ALA A 204 3.79 29.18 -13.48
N PRO A 205 3.71 29.89 -14.62
CA PRO A 205 4.20 29.40 -15.90
C PRO A 205 5.68 29.01 -15.88
N HIS A 206 6.51 29.76 -15.16
CA HIS A 206 7.97 29.55 -15.08
C HIS A 206 8.39 28.59 -13.98
N ARG A 207 7.44 28.03 -13.20
CA ARG A 207 7.79 27.03 -12.19
C ARG A 207 8.14 25.72 -12.89
N VAL A 208 9.23 25.10 -12.46
CA VAL A 208 9.62 23.76 -12.92
C VAL A 208 8.56 22.75 -12.47
N ALA A 209 8.03 22.01 -13.44
CA ALA A 209 7.01 21.00 -13.24
C ALA A 209 7.63 19.59 -13.19
N VAL A 210 8.54 19.29 -14.11
CA VAL A 210 9.24 18.01 -14.19
C VAL A 210 10.75 18.24 -14.30
N VAL A 211 11.52 17.41 -13.60
CA VAL A 211 12.98 17.26 -13.74
C VAL A 211 13.26 15.79 -14.00
N ASP A 212 14.05 15.48 -15.02
CA ASP A 212 14.48 14.12 -15.36
C ASP A 212 15.92 14.13 -15.90
N GLY A 213 16.38 12.99 -16.43
CA GLY A 213 17.72 12.88 -17.04
C GLY A 213 17.94 13.76 -18.27
N HIS A 214 16.88 14.27 -18.90
CA HIS A 214 16.93 15.13 -20.09
C HIS A 214 16.83 16.62 -19.73
N GLY A 215 16.72 16.95 -18.44
CA GLY A 215 16.70 18.30 -17.91
C GLY A 215 15.37 18.67 -17.25
N SER A 216 15.01 19.95 -17.31
CA SER A 216 13.81 20.46 -16.67
C SER A 216 12.77 20.96 -17.68
N ARG A 217 11.49 20.80 -17.33
CA ARG A 217 10.35 21.38 -18.03
C ARG A 217 9.49 22.16 -17.05
N THR A 218 9.18 23.40 -17.39
CA THR A 218 8.25 24.26 -16.66
C THR A 218 6.80 23.89 -16.95
N TYR A 219 5.87 24.34 -16.11
CA TYR A 219 4.45 24.17 -16.35
C TYR A 219 4.00 24.73 -17.70
N ALA A 220 4.52 25.91 -18.10
CA ALA A 220 4.19 26.50 -19.40
C ALA A 220 4.77 25.73 -20.59
N GLU A 221 5.92 25.07 -20.42
CA GLU A 221 6.50 24.24 -21.47
C GLU A 221 5.72 22.96 -21.67
N ILE A 222 5.38 22.24 -20.58
CA ILE A 222 4.55 21.03 -20.67
C ILE A 222 3.19 21.35 -21.29
N ASP A 223 2.53 22.42 -20.87
CA ASP A 223 1.21 22.79 -21.41
C ASP A 223 1.28 23.10 -22.92
N ARG A 224 2.27 23.89 -23.34
CA ARG A 224 2.47 24.26 -24.75
C ARG A 224 2.87 23.07 -25.62
N ARG A 225 3.81 22.24 -25.15
CA ARG A 225 4.33 21.07 -25.88
C ARG A 225 3.25 20.00 -26.00
N SER A 226 2.50 19.73 -24.94
CA SER A 226 1.36 18.80 -25.00
C SER A 226 0.20 19.32 -25.85
N ASP A 227 -0.03 20.63 -25.93
CA ASP A 227 -0.99 21.21 -26.89
C ASP A 227 -0.53 20.97 -28.34
N ALA A 228 0.74 21.21 -28.64
CA ALA A 228 1.30 20.97 -29.98
C ALA A 228 1.29 19.46 -30.33
N LEU A 229 1.65 18.61 -29.38
CA LEU A 229 1.62 17.16 -29.55
C LEU A 229 0.20 16.64 -29.76
N ALA A 230 -0.81 17.18 -29.05
CA ALA A 230 -2.21 16.81 -29.28
C ALA A 230 -2.68 17.16 -30.71
N HIS A 231 -2.23 18.29 -31.25
CA HIS A 231 -2.49 18.64 -32.65
C HIS A 231 -1.82 17.66 -33.62
N ALA A 232 -0.56 17.29 -33.37
CA ALA A 232 0.18 16.36 -34.20
C ALA A 232 -0.41 14.94 -34.15
N MET A 233 -0.80 14.46 -32.97
CA MET A 233 -1.54 13.21 -32.79
C MET A 233 -2.84 13.21 -33.62
N GLY A 234 -3.56 14.34 -33.64
CA GLY A 234 -4.72 14.53 -34.52
C GLY A 234 -4.34 14.45 -36.01
N ALA A 235 -3.22 15.04 -36.42
CA ALA A 235 -2.74 14.94 -37.80
C ALA A 235 -2.35 13.50 -38.19
N LEU A 236 -1.86 12.70 -37.24
CA LEU A 236 -1.58 11.26 -37.40
C LEU A 236 -2.85 10.39 -37.52
N GLY A 237 -4.04 10.98 -37.37
CA GLY A 237 -5.30 10.27 -37.50
C GLY A 237 -5.95 9.86 -36.18
N LEU A 238 -5.33 10.11 -35.03
CA LEU A 238 -5.94 9.80 -33.72
C LEU A 238 -7.13 10.71 -33.43
N ARG A 239 -8.22 10.14 -32.93
CA ARG A 239 -9.50 10.80 -32.66
C ARG A 239 -10.04 10.42 -31.29
N PHE A 240 -11.04 11.19 -30.86
CA PHE A 240 -11.82 10.87 -29.67
C PHE A 240 -12.39 9.43 -29.77
N GLY A 241 -12.15 8.62 -28.73
CA GLY A 241 -12.59 7.23 -28.67
C GLY A 241 -11.54 6.20 -29.10
N ASP A 242 -10.43 6.64 -29.70
CA ASP A 242 -9.28 5.78 -29.96
C ASP A 242 -8.49 5.51 -28.67
N ALA A 243 -7.61 4.50 -28.71
CA ALA A 243 -6.64 4.22 -27.67
C ALA A 243 -5.22 4.16 -28.26
N LEU A 244 -4.23 4.68 -27.53
CA LEU A 244 -2.82 4.53 -27.84
C LEU A 244 -2.11 3.72 -26.74
N GLY A 245 -1.07 2.98 -27.11
CA GLY A 245 -0.16 2.35 -26.15
C GLY A 245 1.01 3.26 -25.83
N LEU A 246 1.38 3.36 -24.56
CA LEU A 246 2.53 4.11 -24.08
C LEU A 246 3.49 3.17 -23.34
N LEU A 247 4.64 2.91 -23.95
CA LEU A 247 5.70 2.04 -23.45
C LEU A 247 6.96 2.87 -23.21
N ALA A 248 7.04 3.48 -22.04
CA ALA A 248 8.10 4.42 -21.69
C ALA A 248 8.53 4.27 -20.22
N ARG A 249 9.75 4.70 -19.93
CA ARG A 249 10.28 4.90 -18.59
C ARG A 249 9.76 6.22 -18.01
N ASN A 250 10.19 6.55 -16.79
CA ASN A 250 9.80 7.80 -16.16
C ASN A 250 10.62 8.97 -16.74
N HIS A 251 9.99 9.80 -17.56
CA HIS A 251 10.57 11.06 -18.07
C HIS A 251 9.45 12.00 -18.57
N ALA A 252 9.79 13.24 -18.93
CA ALA A 252 8.88 14.29 -19.34
C ALA A 252 8.12 13.96 -20.64
N GLY A 253 8.73 13.22 -21.58
CA GLY A 253 8.07 12.80 -22.81
C GLY A 253 6.88 11.86 -22.56
N MET A 254 6.99 10.96 -21.58
CA MET A 254 5.86 10.15 -21.11
C MET A 254 4.73 11.03 -20.55
N VAL A 255 5.07 12.05 -19.75
CA VAL A 255 4.10 13.00 -19.18
C VAL A 255 3.41 13.81 -20.28
N GLU A 256 4.17 14.35 -21.23
CA GLU A 256 3.67 15.14 -22.35
C GLU A 256 2.72 14.32 -23.23
N THR A 257 3.05 13.05 -23.50
CA THR A 257 2.19 12.10 -24.24
C THR A 257 0.87 11.87 -23.53
N MET A 258 0.87 11.56 -22.22
CA MET A 258 -0.36 11.38 -21.44
C MET A 258 -1.24 12.64 -21.42
N VAL A 259 -0.62 13.82 -21.30
CA VAL A 259 -1.35 15.10 -21.30
C VAL A 259 -1.94 15.39 -22.67
N ALA A 260 -1.19 15.17 -23.75
CA ALA A 260 -1.63 15.38 -25.12
C ALA A 260 -2.80 14.45 -25.50
N ALA A 261 -2.69 13.16 -25.17
CA ALA A 261 -3.77 12.19 -25.37
C ALA A 261 -5.03 12.57 -24.59
N GLY A 262 -4.86 12.97 -23.32
CA GLY A 262 -5.96 13.47 -22.48
C GLY A 262 -6.65 14.70 -23.08
N LYS A 263 -5.88 15.64 -23.64
CA LYS A 263 -6.40 16.82 -24.35
C LYS A 263 -7.15 16.44 -25.62
N LEU A 264 -6.64 15.49 -26.40
CA LEU A 264 -7.23 15.03 -27.66
C LEU A 264 -8.47 14.13 -27.45
N GLY A 265 -8.62 13.54 -26.27
CA GLY A 265 -9.72 12.61 -25.98
C GLY A 265 -9.40 11.15 -26.33
N VAL A 266 -8.11 10.81 -26.42
CA VAL A 266 -7.60 9.48 -26.73
C VAL A 266 -7.22 8.77 -25.44
N ASP A 267 -7.68 7.53 -25.26
CA ASP A 267 -7.34 6.73 -24.09
C ASP A 267 -5.86 6.30 -24.18
N THR A 268 -5.13 6.35 -23.07
CA THR A 268 -3.73 5.91 -23.00
C THR A 268 -3.64 4.62 -22.22
N VAL A 269 -3.26 3.53 -22.90
CA VAL A 269 -2.94 2.25 -22.28
C VAL A 269 -1.47 2.24 -21.87
N LEU A 270 -1.23 2.21 -20.57
CA LEU A 270 0.11 2.26 -19.99
C LEU A 270 0.72 0.86 -20.01
N LEU A 271 1.65 0.64 -20.95
CA LEU A 271 2.33 -0.63 -21.15
C LEU A 271 3.49 -0.77 -20.17
N ASN A 272 3.69 -1.99 -19.68
CA ASN A 272 4.77 -2.30 -18.75
C ASN A 272 5.98 -2.85 -19.53
N ALA A 273 7.15 -2.25 -19.34
CA ALA A 273 8.42 -2.66 -19.96
C ALA A 273 8.88 -4.07 -19.58
N GLY A 274 8.35 -4.63 -18.48
CA GLY A 274 8.60 -6.01 -18.07
C GLY A 274 7.68 -7.04 -18.73
N LEU A 275 6.77 -6.63 -19.62
CA LEU A 275 5.99 -7.58 -20.43
C LEU A 275 6.83 -8.09 -21.60
N SER A 276 6.65 -9.37 -21.94
CA SER A 276 7.24 -9.91 -23.17
C SER A 276 6.60 -9.29 -24.41
N ALA A 277 7.36 -9.27 -25.52
CA ALA A 277 6.90 -8.75 -26.81
C ALA A 277 5.55 -9.37 -27.24
N ARG A 278 5.39 -10.68 -27.07
CA ARG A 278 4.13 -11.40 -27.35
C ARG A 278 2.95 -10.88 -26.53
N ARG A 279 3.16 -10.60 -25.23
CA ARG A 279 2.09 -10.05 -24.38
C ARG A 279 1.71 -8.63 -24.79
N ILE A 280 2.69 -7.83 -25.20
CA ILE A 280 2.44 -6.48 -25.72
C ILE A 280 1.61 -6.57 -27.02
N GLU A 281 1.98 -7.48 -27.93
CA GLU A 281 1.21 -7.74 -29.15
C GLU A 281 -0.24 -8.15 -28.86
N GLU A 282 -0.46 -9.09 -27.94
CA GLU A 282 -1.80 -9.52 -27.51
C GLU A 282 -2.64 -8.32 -27.02
N ILE A 283 -2.05 -7.41 -26.25
CA ILE A 283 -2.71 -6.20 -25.75
C ILE A 283 -3.04 -5.26 -26.91
N VAL A 284 -2.08 -5.01 -27.79
CA VAL A 284 -2.23 -4.12 -28.96
C VAL A 284 -3.41 -4.56 -29.82
N GLN A 285 -3.52 -5.87 -30.10
CA GLN A 285 -4.58 -6.44 -30.92
C GLN A 285 -5.93 -6.45 -30.18
N ARG A 286 -5.95 -6.93 -28.93
CA ARG A 286 -7.18 -7.07 -28.12
C ARG A 286 -7.82 -5.71 -27.83
N ASP A 287 -7.00 -4.73 -27.45
CA ASP A 287 -7.45 -3.40 -27.06
C ASP A 287 -7.50 -2.43 -28.26
N ARG A 288 -7.18 -2.92 -29.46
CA ARG A 288 -7.23 -2.19 -30.74
C ARG A 288 -6.50 -0.85 -30.69
N LEU A 289 -5.25 -0.88 -30.25
CA LEU A 289 -4.46 0.35 -30.11
C LEU A 289 -4.14 0.95 -31.49
N SER A 290 -4.51 2.21 -31.68
CA SER A 290 -4.38 2.93 -32.95
C SER A 290 -2.98 3.48 -33.21
N ALA A 291 -2.14 3.58 -32.17
CA ALA A 291 -0.75 4.01 -32.26
C ALA A 291 0.04 3.58 -31.02
N LEU A 292 1.37 3.59 -31.12
CA LEU A 292 2.29 3.33 -30.02
C LEU A 292 3.29 4.47 -29.85
N PHE A 293 3.48 4.88 -28.60
CA PHE A 293 4.48 5.84 -28.15
C PHE A 293 5.47 5.08 -27.28
N VAL A 294 6.73 5.01 -27.72
CA VAL A 294 7.71 4.03 -27.20
C VAL A 294 9.06 4.68 -26.99
N ASP A 295 9.71 4.42 -25.86
CA ASP A 295 11.10 4.85 -25.67
C ASP A 295 12.01 4.11 -26.66
N GLY A 296 13.06 4.77 -27.14
CA GLY A 296 13.96 4.17 -28.12
C GLY A 296 14.60 2.87 -27.61
N GLU A 297 14.90 2.80 -26.31
CA GLU A 297 15.45 1.60 -25.68
C GLU A 297 14.48 0.41 -25.61
N LEU A 298 13.18 0.63 -25.80
CA LEU A 298 12.12 -0.37 -25.70
C LEU A 298 11.55 -0.78 -27.06
N GLU A 299 12.05 -0.19 -28.17
CA GLU A 299 11.54 -0.48 -29.52
C GLU A 299 11.63 -1.97 -29.88
N SER A 300 12.65 -2.68 -29.39
CA SER A 300 12.82 -4.12 -29.65
C SER A 300 11.63 -4.96 -29.13
N LEU A 301 10.89 -4.49 -28.14
CA LEU A 301 9.70 -5.17 -27.60
C LEU A 301 8.48 -5.06 -28.53
N VAL A 302 8.48 -4.08 -29.44
CA VAL A 302 7.38 -3.80 -30.37
C VAL A 302 7.78 -3.94 -31.84
N GLY A 303 9.05 -4.24 -32.12
CA GLY A 303 9.62 -4.32 -33.46
C GLY A 303 8.87 -5.27 -34.40
N TYR A 304 8.33 -6.36 -33.85
CA TYR A 304 7.59 -7.42 -34.55
C TYR A 304 6.15 -7.05 -34.90
N LEU A 305 5.62 -5.94 -34.36
CA LEU A 305 4.26 -5.49 -34.65
C LEU A 305 4.15 -4.98 -36.08
N HIS A 306 2.96 -5.19 -36.66
CA HIS A 306 2.63 -4.76 -38.02
C HIS A 306 2.94 -3.27 -38.26
N GLU A 307 3.55 -2.94 -39.40
CA GLU A 307 3.94 -1.57 -39.75
C GLU A 307 2.77 -0.59 -39.85
N GLY A 308 1.56 -1.07 -40.09
CA GLY A 308 0.34 -0.27 -40.11
C GLY A 308 -0.06 0.37 -38.78
N ILE A 309 0.62 0.05 -37.67
CA ILE A 309 0.45 0.74 -36.38
C ILE A 309 1.52 1.83 -36.27
N PRO A 310 1.14 3.12 -36.33
CA PRO A 310 2.07 4.23 -36.18
C PRO A 310 2.84 4.13 -34.87
N ARG A 311 4.17 4.28 -34.97
CA ARG A 311 5.11 4.25 -33.84
C ARG A 311 5.86 5.56 -33.75
N VAL A 312 5.90 6.14 -32.55
CA VAL A 312 6.54 7.43 -32.25
C VAL A 312 7.49 7.25 -31.07
N THR A 313 8.71 7.74 -31.20
CA THR A 313 9.70 7.69 -30.12
C THR A 313 9.42 8.77 -29.08
N THR A 314 9.34 8.41 -27.80
CA THR A 314 9.01 9.34 -26.69
C THR A 314 10.20 10.10 -26.14
N ASP A 315 11.41 9.55 -26.24
CA ASP A 315 12.65 10.22 -25.85
C ASP A 315 13.41 10.78 -27.08
N GLY A 316 14.11 11.89 -26.88
CA GLY A 316 14.91 12.53 -27.94
C GLY A 316 16.38 12.07 -27.94
N ASP A 317 16.81 11.38 -26.88
CA ASP A 317 18.22 11.02 -26.67
C ASP A 317 18.61 9.73 -27.39
N ARG A 318 17.65 8.83 -27.64
CA ARG A 318 17.86 7.57 -28.36
C ARG A 318 16.83 7.44 -29.49
N PRO A 319 16.88 8.29 -30.52
CA PRO A 319 15.94 8.21 -31.61
C PRO A 319 16.04 6.86 -32.31
N THR A 320 14.90 6.24 -32.60
CA THR A 320 14.84 5.01 -33.38
C THR A 320 14.95 5.36 -34.86
N ALA A 321 15.88 4.73 -35.58
CA ALA A 321 16.06 4.95 -37.01
C ALA A 321 14.76 4.70 -37.78
N GLY A 322 14.36 5.68 -38.61
CA GLY A 322 13.12 5.61 -39.40
C GLY A 322 11.82 5.86 -38.62
N ARG A 323 11.90 6.26 -37.34
CA ARG A 323 10.74 6.69 -36.54
C ARG A 323 10.80 8.17 -36.25
N LEU A 324 9.63 8.81 -36.19
CA LEU A 324 9.50 10.18 -35.72
C LEU A 324 9.55 10.21 -34.20
N THR A 325 10.21 11.20 -33.62
CA THR A 325 10.13 11.51 -32.20
C THR A 325 8.92 12.39 -31.89
N ILE A 326 8.55 12.52 -30.61
CA ILE A 326 7.54 13.51 -30.18
C ILE A 326 7.96 14.94 -30.53
N ASP A 327 9.26 15.25 -30.56
CA ASP A 327 9.77 16.57 -30.94
C ASP A 327 9.59 16.83 -32.44
N ASP A 328 9.84 15.83 -33.29
CA ASP A 328 9.59 15.92 -34.72
C ASP A 328 8.10 16.19 -34.99
N LEU A 329 7.21 15.48 -34.29
CA LEU A 329 5.77 15.69 -34.40
C LEU A 329 5.33 17.10 -33.99
N ILE A 330 5.90 17.63 -32.91
CA ILE A 330 5.63 19.00 -32.46
C ILE A 330 6.11 20.02 -33.50
N GLN A 331 7.28 19.79 -34.13
CA GLN A 331 7.85 20.67 -35.15
C GLN A 331 7.05 20.74 -36.44
N LEU A 332 6.25 19.71 -36.77
CA LEU A 332 5.33 19.74 -37.91
C LEU A 332 4.31 20.89 -37.82
N GLY A 333 4.08 21.45 -36.63
CA GLY A 333 3.26 22.66 -36.46
C GLY A 333 1.78 22.47 -36.82
N ALA A 334 1.28 21.22 -36.74
CA ALA A 334 -0.10 20.88 -37.04
C ALA A 334 -1.08 21.71 -36.20
N LYS A 335 -2.26 22.00 -36.76
CA LYS A 335 -3.35 22.73 -36.10
C LYS A 335 -4.69 22.05 -36.38
N GLY A 336 -5.66 22.24 -35.49
CA GLY A 336 -7.06 21.87 -35.76
C GLY A 336 -7.68 20.79 -34.88
N PHE A 337 -7.13 20.49 -33.69
CA PHE A 337 -7.81 19.59 -32.76
C PHE A 337 -8.93 20.36 -32.03
N ARG A 338 -10.14 19.79 -32.03
CA ARG A 338 -11.29 20.34 -31.31
C ARG A 338 -11.31 19.76 -29.89
N LYS A 339 -11.75 20.55 -28.92
CA LYS A 339 -11.98 20.07 -27.55
C LYS A 339 -12.90 18.83 -27.60
N PRO A 340 -12.48 17.68 -27.07
CA PRO A 340 -13.30 16.47 -27.09
C PRO A 340 -14.48 16.59 -26.11
N PRO A 341 -15.52 15.75 -26.27
CA PRO A 341 -16.65 15.70 -25.32
C PRO A 341 -16.22 15.37 -23.89
N GLN A 342 -15.21 14.50 -23.76
CA GLN A 342 -14.55 14.17 -22.50
C GLN A 342 -13.04 13.98 -22.74
N PRO A 343 -12.21 14.24 -21.73
CA PRO A 343 -10.78 13.94 -21.80
C PRO A 343 -10.52 12.44 -21.97
N GLY A 344 -9.39 12.11 -22.58
CA GLY A 344 -8.91 10.72 -22.68
C GLY A 344 -8.68 10.12 -21.29
N ARG A 345 -8.93 8.82 -21.15
CA ARG A 345 -8.74 8.08 -19.90
C ARG A 345 -7.34 7.45 -19.85
N LEU A 346 -6.88 7.20 -18.63
CA LEU A 346 -5.66 6.45 -18.39
C LEU A 346 -6.06 5.00 -18.05
N VAL A 347 -5.52 4.04 -18.79
CA VAL A 347 -5.76 2.62 -18.59
C VAL A 347 -4.49 1.99 -18.02
N VAL A 348 -4.56 1.52 -16.78
CA VAL A 348 -3.43 0.86 -16.10
C VAL A 348 -3.59 -0.64 -16.22
N LEU A 349 -2.53 -1.33 -16.64
CA LEU A 349 -2.53 -2.78 -16.70
C LEU A 349 -2.27 -3.39 -15.32
N THR A 350 -3.16 -4.27 -14.89
CA THR A 350 -3.00 -5.10 -13.68
C THR A 350 -2.53 -6.49 -14.07
N SER A 351 -1.71 -7.13 -13.23
CA SER A 351 -1.09 -8.42 -13.54
C SER A 351 -2.11 -9.56 -13.73
N GLY A 352 -3.33 -9.44 -13.18
CA GLY A 352 -4.36 -10.47 -13.26
C GLY A 352 -3.98 -11.77 -12.54
N THR A 353 -4.95 -12.48 -11.98
CA THR A 353 -4.75 -13.81 -11.37
C THR A 353 -4.73 -14.92 -12.42
N THR A 354 -5.24 -14.65 -13.63
CA THR A 354 -5.46 -15.60 -14.73
C THR A 354 -4.39 -15.54 -15.84
N GLY A 355 -3.29 -14.81 -15.64
CA GLY A 355 -2.12 -14.79 -16.52
C GLY A 355 -2.10 -13.75 -17.65
N ALA A 356 -3.25 -13.19 -18.05
CA ALA A 356 -3.32 -12.08 -19.02
C ALA A 356 -3.59 -10.73 -18.31
N PRO A 357 -2.84 -9.66 -18.61
CA PRO A 357 -3.04 -8.37 -17.96
C PRO A 357 -4.45 -7.79 -18.21
N LYS A 358 -5.08 -7.26 -17.15
CA LYS A 358 -6.39 -6.60 -17.23
C LYS A 358 -6.21 -5.08 -17.21
N GLY A 359 -6.74 -4.38 -18.21
CA GLY A 359 -6.68 -2.93 -18.33
C GLY A 359 -7.76 -2.24 -17.50
N ALA A 360 -7.37 -1.63 -16.38
CA ALA A 360 -8.27 -0.91 -15.49
C ALA A 360 -8.40 0.55 -15.92
N ARG A 361 -9.63 1.00 -16.19
CA ARG A 361 -9.90 2.40 -16.56
C ARG A 361 -9.89 3.28 -15.32
N ARG A 362 -8.96 4.23 -15.26
CA ARG A 362 -8.88 5.18 -14.14
C ARG A 362 -9.90 6.30 -14.33
N PRO A 363 -10.70 6.62 -13.29
CA PRO A 363 -11.68 7.68 -13.37
C PRO A 363 -10.97 9.02 -13.35
N ASN A 364 -11.56 10.02 -14.00
CA ASN A 364 -11.18 11.40 -13.79
C ASN A 364 -11.82 11.88 -12.48
N ALA A 365 -11.05 12.60 -11.65
CA ALA A 365 -11.62 13.18 -10.44
C ALA A 365 -12.74 14.15 -10.81
N ARG A 366 -13.79 14.22 -9.99
CA ARG A 366 -14.93 15.13 -10.19
C ARG A 366 -14.79 16.45 -9.44
N GLY A 367 -13.66 16.66 -8.76
CA GLY A 367 -13.36 17.85 -7.97
C GLY A 367 -12.20 17.63 -6.99
N PHE A 368 -12.05 18.53 -6.02
CA PHE A 368 -10.98 18.48 -5.02
C PHE A 368 -11.12 17.37 -3.98
N GLY A 369 -12.21 16.57 -4.00
CA GLY A 369 -12.46 15.53 -3.01
C GLY A 369 -11.35 14.46 -2.97
N ALA A 370 -10.86 14.01 -4.13
CA ALA A 370 -9.75 13.04 -4.22
C ALA A 370 -8.46 13.60 -3.59
N LEU A 371 -8.13 14.85 -3.91
CA LEU A 371 -6.99 15.54 -3.32
C LEU A 371 -7.14 15.69 -1.80
N ALA A 372 -8.30 16.17 -1.34
CA ALA A 372 -8.59 16.35 0.09
C ALA A 372 -8.60 15.04 0.88
N ALA A 373 -8.99 13.92 0.27
CA ALA A 373 -8.89 12.60 0.87
C ALA A 373 -7.46 12.27 1.24
N LEU A 374 -6.53 12.32 0.28
CA LEU A 374 -5.12 12.03 0.53
C LEU A 374 -4.50 13.03 1.52
N LEU A 375 -4.80 14.32 1.37
CA LEU A 375 -4.32 15.38 2.27
C LEU A 375 -4.83 15.25 3.71
N SER A 376 -5.97 14.58 3.93
CA SER A 376 -6.52 14.36 5.27
C SER A 376 -5.65 13.45 6.15
N ARG A 377 -4.72 12.71 5.55
CA ARG A 377 -3.82 11.78 6.24
C ARG A 377 -2.35 12.03 5.93
N ILE A 378 -2.02 12.52 4.73
CA ILE A 378 -0.64 12.81 4.30
C ILE A 378 -0.43 14.33 4.21
N PRO A 379 0.52 14.92 4.94
CA PRO A 379 0.69 16.37 5.05
C PRO A 379 1.46 16.98 3.87
N LEU A 380 1.00 16.72 2.64
CA LEU A 380 1.59 17.29 1.42
C LEU A 380 1.23 18.76 1.27
N ARG A 381 2.09 19.56 0.64
CA ARG A 381 1.88 21.01 0.46
C ARG A 381 1.92 21.40 -1.01
N MET A 382 1.27 22.52 -1.32
CA MET A 382 1.39 23.15 -2.63
C MET A 382 2.83 23.53 -2.91
N ASN A 383 3.27 23.41 -4.16
CA ASN A 383 4.62 23.76 -4.59
C ASN A 383 5.74 22.93 -3.91
N ASP A 384 5.44 21.75 -3.40
CA ASP A 384 6.46 20.84 -2.89
C ASP A 384 7.35 20.28 -4.01
N THR A 385 8.50 19.71 -3.64
CA THR A 385 9.33 18.93 -4.54
C THR A 385 9.12 17.45 -4.24
N MET A 386 8.66 16.69 -5.23
CA MET A 386 8.33 15.27 -5.11
C MET A 386 9.31 14.45 -5.94
N LEU A 387 9.88 13.39 -5.38
CA LEU A 387 10.69 12.40 -6.10
C LEU A 387 9.87 11.13 -6.32
N ILE A 388 9.69 10.73 -7.58
CA ILE A 388 8.86 9.58 -7.97
C ILE A 388 9.71 8.57 -8.76
N PRO A 389 10.47 7.71 -8.07
CA PRO A 389 11.16 6.57 -8.69
C PRO A 389 10.19 5.42 -9.02
N ALA A 390 9.00 5.40 -8.42
CA ALA A 390 7.97 4.43 -8.75
C ALA A 390 7.52 4.58 -10.22
N PRO A 391 7.38 3.49 -11.00
CA PRO A 391 7.04 3.60 -12.42
C PRO A 391 5.69 4.27 -12.67
N LEU A 392 5.65 5.22 -13.60
CA LEU A 392 4.44 5.96 -13.97
C LEU A 392 3.43 5.12 -14.75
N PHE A 393 3.84 4.01 -15.36
CA PHE A 393 2.89 3.08 -16.00
C PHE A 393 2.04 2.32 -14.96
N HIS A 394 2.45 2.34 -13.70
CA HIS A 394 1.76 1.68 -12.59
C HIS A 394 0.98 2.70 -11.75
N THR A 395 -0.14 2.26 -11.16
CA THR A 395 -1.08 3.13 -10.43
C THR A 395 -0.41 3.99 -9.37
N TRP A 396 0.58 3.47 -8.63
CA TRP A 396 1.24 4.21 -7.56
C TRP A 396 2.05 5.42 -8.08
N GLY A 397 2.97 5.20 -9.03
CA GLY A 397 3.73 6.30 -9.63
C GLY A 397 2.82 7.29 -10.36
N LEU A 398 1.82 6.77 -11.10
CA LEU A 398 0.83 7.59 -11.78
C LEU A 398 0.02 8.49 -10.84
N SER A 399 -0.46 7.94 -9.72
CA SER A 399 -1.20 8.72 -8.71
C SER A 399 -0.32 9.78 -8.08
N GLY A 400 0.96 9.47 -7.87
CA GLY A 400 1.97 10.43 -7.45
C GLY A 400 2.12 11.61 -8.39
N LEU A 401 2.22 11.35 -9.70
CA LEU A 401 2.29 12.38 -10.73
C LEU A 401 1.00 13.22 -10.77
N GLN A 402 -0.16 12.57 -10.71
CA GLN A 402 -1.46 13.26 -10.68
C GLN A 402 -1.59 14.19 -9.46
N LEU A 403 -1.14 13.71 -8.30
CA LEU A 403 -1.10 14.47 -7.05
C LEU A 403 -0.11 15.64 -7.14
N GLY A 404 1.09 15.39 -7.66
CA GLY A 404 2.10 16.42 -7.88
C GLY A 404 1.61 17.52 -8.83
N ALA A 405 0.98 17.15 -9.94
CA ALA A 405 0.38 18.11 -10.87
C ALA A 405 -0.73 18.94 -10.19
N ALA A 406 -1.61 18.31 -9.42
CA ALA A 406 -2.68 18.99 -8.68
C ALA A 406 -2.13 19.94 -7.60
N LEU A 407 -1.02 19.57 -6.95
CA LEU A 407 -0.33 20.39 -5.94
C LEU A 407 0.63 21.43 -6.53
N ARG A 408 0.74 21.49 -7.85
CA ARG A 408 1.72 22.33 -8.56
C ARG A 408 3.17 22.04 -8.10
N ALA A 409 3.46 20.79 -7.78
CA ALA A 409 4.75 20.34 -7.30
C ALA A 409 5.82 20.40 -8.42
N THR A 410 7.09 20.42 -8.03
CA THR A 410 8.19 20.06 -8.92
C THR A 410 8.41 18.57 -8.77
N VAL A 411 8.26 17.80 -9.85
CA VAL A 411 8.36 16.33 -9.83
C VAL A 411 9.70 15.91 -10.43
N VAL A 412 10.54 15.26 -9.63
CA VAL A 412 11.79 14.65 -10.06
C VAL A 412 11.51 13.19 -10.46
N LEU A 413 11.87 12.83 -11.68
CA LEU A 413 11.59 11.55 -12.33
C LEU A 413 12.90 10.87 -12.76
N PRO A 414 13.50 10.01 -11.92
CA PRO A 414 14.56 9.13 -12.39
C PRO A 414 13.95 8.04 -13.26
N ALA A 415 14.61 7.69 -14.37
CA ALA A 415 14.13 6.66 -15.29
C ALA A 415 14.01 5.28 -14.63
N ARG A 416 14.87 5.00 -13.64
CA ARG A 416 14.91 3.77 -12.84
C ARG A 416 15.25 4.10 -11.40
N PHE A 417 14.86 3.20 -10.49
CA PHE A 417 15.25 3.33 -9.09
C PHE A 417 16.67 2.82 -8.87
N ASP A 418 17.50 3.69 -8.29
CA ASP A 418 18.71 3.31 -7.57
C ASP A 418 18.68 3.94 -6.16
N ALA A 419 19.16 3.20 -5.16
CA ALA A 419 19.02 3.60 -3.76
C ALA A 419 19.95 4.77 -3.39
N GLU A 420 21.22 4.71 -3.80
CA GLU A 420 22.20 5.77 -3.51
C GLU A 420 21.85 7.02 -4.33
N ASP A 421 21.49 6.84 -5.61
CA ASP A 421 21.06 7.93 -6.48
C ASP A 421 19.78 8.60 -5.96
N THR A 422 18.85 7.85 -5.39
CA THR A 422 17.66 8.41 -4.75
C THR A 422 18.04 9.35 -3.60
N LEU A 423 19.00 8.98 -2.74
CA LEU A 423 19.47 9.86 -1.66
C LEU A 423 20.20 11.09 -2.22
N ARG A 424 20.99 10.92 -3.29
CA ARG A 424 21.63 12.02 -4.01
C ARG A 424 20.60 13.02 -4.56
N LEU A 425 19.56 12.54 -5.25
CA LEU A 425 18.48 13.37 -5.79
C LEU A 425 17.65 14.05 -4.69
N VAL A 426 17.45 13.38 -3.55
CA VAL A 426 16.81 14.00 -2.37
C VAL A 426 17.60 15.22 -1.91
N ALA A 427 18.92 15.08 -1.72
CA ALA A 427 19.78 16.16 -1.28
C ALA A 427 19.88 17.28 -2.33
N GLU A 428 20.09 16.93 -3.60
CA GLU A 428 20.26 17.87 -4.71
C GLU A 428 19.03 18.75 -4.91
N HIS A 429 17.84 18.16 -4.97
CA HIS A 429 16.60 18.88 -5.25
C HIS A 429 15.84 19.30 -4.00
N ARG A 430 16.41 19.06 -2.81
CA ARG A 430 15.78 19.30 -1.50
C ARG A 430 14.37 18.72 -1.44
N VAL A 431 14.26 17.46 -1.87
CA VAL A 431 12.97 16.76 -1.98
C VAL A 431 12.27 16.75 -0.64
N THR A 432 10.95 17.00 -0.64
CA THR A 432 10.13 17.00 0.57
C THR A 432 9.23 15.78 0.67
N THR A 433 8.90 15.17 -0.48
CA THR A 433 8.06 13.98 -0.58
C THR A 433 8.71 12.94 -1.48
N LEU A 434 8.87 11.71 -0.99
CA LEU A 434 9.41 10.58 -1.74
C LEU A 434 8.36 9.48 -1.89
N LEU A 435 8.13 8.99 -3.10
CA LEU A 435 7.17 7.93 -3.40
C LEU A 435 7.89 6.63 -3.75
N VAL A 436 7.80 5.65 -2.85
CA VAL A 436 8.52 4.38 -2.94
C VAL A 436 7.56 3.21 -2.90
N VAL A 437 8.05 2.03 -3.28
CA VAL A 437 7.42 0.75 -2.95
C VAL A 437 8.21 0.10 -1.80
N PRO A 438 7.68 -0.92 -1.11
CA PRO A 438 8.36 -1.53 0.05
C PRO A 438 9.82 -1.95 -0.20
N THR A 439 10.12 -2.51 -1.37
CA THR A 439 11.49 -2.91 -1.72
C THR A 439 12.45 -1.73 -1.86
N MET A 440 11.97 -0.59 -2.36
CA MET A 440 12.78 0.61 -2.46
C MET A 440 13.09 1.15 -1.06
N ALA A 441 12.11 1.16 -0.15
CA ALA A 441 12.32 1.54 1.25
C ALA A 441 13.34 0.61 1.95
N GLN A 442 13.24 -0.69 1.72
CA GLN A 442 14.21 -1.67 2.23
C GLN A 442 15.61 -1.40 1.65
N ARG A 443 15.76 -1.22 0.33
CA ARG A 443 17.05 -0.93 -0.30
C ARG A 443 17.69 0.37 0.20
N LEU A 444 16.90 1.39 0.54
CA LEU A 444 17.40 2.60 1.21
C LEU A 444 17.94 2.30 2.62
N LEU A 445 17.31 1.39 3.36
CA LEU A 445 17.76 0.94 4.68
C LEU A 445 18.97 0.00 4.64
N ASP A 446 19.21 -0.65 3.51
CA ASP A 446 20.32 -1.60 3.36
C ASP A 446 21.59 -0.92 2.83
N LEU A 447 21.51 0.33 2.38
CA LEU A 447 22.69 1.15 2.12
C LEU A 447 23.56 1.25 3.40
N PRO A 448 24.89 1.09 3.28
CA PRO A 448 25.79 1.28 4.42
C PRO A 448 25.59 2.64 5.08
N THR A 449 25.68 2.70 6.41
CA THR A 449 25.51 3.97 7.16
C THR A 449 26.44 5.07 6.64
N ALA A 450 27.68 4.73 6.27
CA ALA A 450 28.64 5.68 5.70
C ALA A 450 28.23 6.23 4.33
N VAL A 451 27.46 5.48 3.53
CA VAL A 451 26.92 5.95 2.25
C VAL A 451 25.73 6.87 2.51
N ARG A 452 24.79 6.45 3.37
CA ARG A 452 23.62 7.28 3.73
C ARG A 452 24.02 8.64 4.31
N ALA A 453 25.05 8.66 5.15
CA ALA A 453 25.52 9.88 5.81
C ALA A 453 26.13 10.92 4.84
N ARG A 454 26.39 10.57 3.57
CA ARG A 454 26.88 11.51 2.55
C ARG A 454 25.82 12.50 2.07
N TYR A 455 24.54 12.15 2.23
CA TYR A 455 23.43 12.89 1.64
C TYR A 455 22.54 13.50 2.74
N ASP A 456 22.31 14.81 2.66
CA ASP A 456 21.38 15.48 3.55
C ASP A 456 19.93 15.16 3.15
N THR A 457 19.26 14.35 3.95
CA THR A 457 17.85 13.98 3.77
C THR A 457 16.88 14.79 4.63
N SER A 458 17.36 15.81 5.36
CA SER A 458 16.56 16.59 6.32
C SER A 458 15.39 17.38 5.70
N SER A 459 15.39 17.56 4.37
CA SER A 459 14.26 18.17 3.67
C SER A 459 13.04 17.26 3.57
N LEU A 460 13.21 15.93 3.67
CA LEU A 460 12.12 14.97 3.58
C LEU A 460 11.17 15.11 4.77
N ARG A 461 9.87 15.18 4.45
CA ARG A 461 8.77 15.21 5.43
C ARG A 461 7.80 14.06 5.25
N VAL A 462 7.75 13.50 4.05
CA VAL A 462 6.86 12.40 3.69
C VAL A 462 7.63 11.41 2.85
N VAL A 463 7.62 10.15 3.28
CA VAL A 463 8.00 8.99 2.48
C VAL A 463 6.77 8.11 2.41
N ALA A 464 6.15 8.05 1.24
CA ALA A 464 4.93 7.30 1.03
C ALA A 464 5.26 5.96 0.36
N SER A 465 4.85 4.86 1.00
CA SER A 465 5.03 3.49 0.53
C SER A 465 3.70 2.85 0.16
N CYS A 466 3.62 2.21 -1.01
CA CYS A 466 2.41 1.55 -1.50
C CYS A 466 2.76 0.38 -2.42
N GLY A 467 1.81 -0.52 -2.66
CA GLY A 467 1.85 -1.51 -3.76
C GLY A 467 2.26 -2.93 -3.36
N ALA A 468 2.75 -3.13 -2.14
CA ALA A 468 2.98 -4.44 -1.54
C ALA A 468 2.93 -4.34 0.00
N PRO A 469 2.83 -5.47 0.71
CA PRO A 469 3.03 -5.49 2.16
C PRO A 469 4.41 -4.94 2.55
N LEU A 470 4.45 -4.17 3.63
CA LEU A 470 5.68 -3.69 4.26
C LEU A 470 5.79 -4.35 5.63
N ALA A 471 6.89 -5.07 5.87
CA ALA A 471 7.10 -5.81 7.12
C ALA A 471 7.19 -4.84 8.32
N GLY A 472 6.66 -5.27 9.47
CA GLY A 472 6.66 -4.45 10.68
C GLY A 472 8.07 -4.12 11.17
N SER A 473 9.02 -5.05 11.00
CA SER A 473 10.45 -4.82 11.29
C SER A 473 11.04 -3.72 10.41
N THR A 474 10.78 -3.76 9.10
CA THR A 474 11.22 -2.71 8.15
C THR A 474 10.60 -1.36 8.48
N VAL A 475 9.31 -1.32 8.85
CA VAL A 475 8.63 -0.09 9.31
C VAL A 475 9.38 0.53 10.49
N LEU A 476 9.66 -0.24 11.54
CA LEU A 476 10.33 0.26 12.73
C LEU A 476 11.76 0.74 12.41
N ARG A 477 12.54 -0.07 11.67
CA ARG A 477 13.87 0.32 11.19
C ARG A 477 13.84 1.62 10.39
N PHE A 478 12.83 1.80 9.53
CA PHE A 478 12.66 3.02 8.75
C PHE A 478 12.44 4.23 9.64
N LEU A 479 11.47 4.13 10.56
CA LEU A 479 11.13 5.23 11.47
C LEU A 479 12.30 5.59 12.39
N ASP A 480 13.11 4.62 12.81
CA ASP A 480 14.31 4.85 13.61
C ASP A 480 15.47 5.48 12.79
N THR A 481 15.56 5.17 11.50
CA THR A 481 16.66 5.64 10.63
C THR A 481 16.38 7.01 10.01
N PHE A 482 15.17 7.22 9.49
CA PHE A 482 14.79 8.41 8.74
C PHE A 482 13.79 9.32 9.49
N GLY A 483 13.34 8.90 10.68
CA GLY A 483 12.37 9.62 11.49
C GLY A 483 10.91 9.29 11.14
N ASP A 484 10.01 9.99 11.82
CA ASP A 484 8.56 9.77 11.73
C ASP A 484 7.94 10.43 10.49
N ILE A 485 8.40 9.98 9.32
CA ILE A 485 7.99 10.50 8.01
C ILE A 485 7.43 9.42 7.07
N LEU A 486 7.33 8.17 7.53
CA LEU A 486 6.79 7.05 6.74
C LEU A 486 5.25 7.00 6.77
N TYR A 487 4.65 6.95 5.59
CA TYR A 487 3.22 6.74 5.39
C TYR A 487 3.01 5.45 4.59
N ASN A 488 2.36 4.46 5.18
CA ASN A 488 2.05 3.21 4.50
C ASN A 488 0.64 3.26 3.93
N ILE A 489 0.49 3.04 2.63
CA ILE A 489 -0.77 3.18 1.92
C ILE A 489 -1.21 1.81 1.44
N TYR A 490 -2.45 1.46 1.77
CA TYR A 490 -3.13 0.30 1.22
C TYR A 490 -4.18 0.74 0.19
N GLY A 491 -4.16 0.08 -0.95
CA GLY A 491 -5.08 0.28 -2.06
C GLY A 491 -4.73 -0.66 -3.21
N SER A 492 -5.58 -0.62 -4.23
CA SER A 492 -5.39 -1.35 -5.48
C SER A 492 -5.65 -0.42 -6.67
N THR A 493 -5.45 -0.93 -7.88
CA THR A 493 -5.80 -0.16 -9.09
C THR A 493 -7.29 0.12 -9.18
N GLU A 494 -8.13 -0.79 -8.67
CA GLU A 494 -9.59 -0.75 -8.69
C GLU A 494 -10.18 0.21 -7.67
N VAL A 495 -9.58 0.30 -6.47
CA VAL A 495 -10.11 1.17 -5.39
C VAL A 495 -9.29 2.45 -5.18
N SER A 496 -8.15 2.61 -5.88
CA SER A 496 -7.19 3.70 -5.75
C SER A 496 -6.50 3.77 -4.38
N TRP A 497 -7.25 4.05 -3.31
CA TRP A 497 -6.79 3.97 -1.92
C TRP A 497 -7.90 3.41 -1.04
N ALA A 498 -7.50 2.77 0.05
CA ALA A 498 -8.42 2.25 1.05
C ALA A 498 -8.07 2.83 2.42
N THR A 499 -6.83 2.62 2.88
CA THR A 499 -6.35 3.11 4.17
C THR A 499 -4.94 3.68 4.07
N ILE A 500 -4.61 4.60 4.99
CA ILE A 500 -3.29 5.20 5.12
C ILE A 500 -2.87 5.12 6.59
N ALA A 501 -1.77 4.44 6.86
CA ALA A 501 -1.11 4.45 8.15
C ALA A 501 -0.17 5.65 8.24
N THR A 502 -0.39 6.47 9.25
CA THR A 502 0.51 7.57 9.58
C THR A 502 1.75 7.05 10.34
N PRO A 503 2.85 7.82 10.45
CA PRO A 503 3.98 7.46 11.30
C PRO A 503 3.54 7.12 12.73
N GLU A 504 2.56 7.87 13.21
CA GLU A 504 1.88 7.66 14.49
C GLU A 504 1.26 6.26 14.61
N ASP A 505 0.46 5.86 13.62
CA ASP A 505 -0.15 4.54 13.56
C ASP A 505 0.88 3.42 13.50
N LEU A 506 1.91 3.62 12.68
CA LEU A 506 2.99 2.66 12.44
C LEU A 506 3.87 2.50 13.69
N ARG A 507 4.08 3.56 14.46
CA ARG A 507 4.80 3.48 15.73
C ARG A 507 4.09 2.55 16.69
N ILE A 508 2.77 2.63 16.85
CA ILE A 508 2.04 1.76 17.78
C ILE A 508 1.74 0.38 17.20
N SER A 509 1.41 0.29 15.91
CA SER A 509 1.01 -0.93 15.22
C SER A 509 1.74 -1.06 13.88
N PRO A 510 3.00 -1.52 13.86
CA PRO A 510 3.85 -1.50 12.65
C PRO A 510 3.27 -2.26 11.45
N MET A 511 2.42 -3.25 11.68
CA MET A 511 1.80 -4.07 10.64
C MET A 511 0.51 -3.48 10.05
N THR A 512 0.05 -2.33 10.55
CA THR A 512 -1.23 -1.76 10.11
C THR A 512 -1.15 -1.15 8.71
N ALA A 513 -2.24 -1.30 7.96
CA ALA A 513 -2.53 -0.53 6.76
C ALA A 513 -3.12 0.86 7.08
N GLY A 514 -3.43 1.12 8.35
CA GLY A 514 -3.88 2.40 8.86
C GLY A 514 -5.38 2.60 8.77
N ARG A 515 -5.81 3.84 8.57
CA ARG A 515 -7.23 4.24 8.66
C ARG A 515 -7.76 4.82 7.34
N PRO A 516 -9.08 4.78 7.10
CA PRO A 516 -9.66 5.37 5.90
C PRO A 516 -9.39 6.88 5.81
N PRO A 517 -8.94 7.38 4.64
CA PRO A 517 -8.90 8.82 4.36
C PRO A 517 -10.29 9.43 4.25
N LEU A 518 -10.38 10.76 4.28
CA LEU A 518 -11.67 11.47 4.17
C LEU A 518 -12.45 11.03 2.92
N GLY A 519 -13.74 10.76 3.08
CA GLY A 519 -14.64 10.25 2.04
C GLY A 519 -14.50 8.77 1.73
N THR A 520 -13.77 8.00 2.56
CA THR A 520 -13.55 6.57 2.34
C THR A 520 -14.28 5.73 3.39
N LYS A 521 -14.90 4.65 2.94
CA LYS A 521 -15.57 3.64 3.75
C LYS A 521 -14.91 2.27 3.52
N ILE A 522 -14.64 1.58 4.62
CA ILE A 522 -14.10 0.23 4.65
C ILE A 522 -15.10 -0.65 5.38
N ALA A 523 -15.41 -1.82 4.84
CA ALA A 523 -16.15 -2.85 5.54
C ALA A 523 -15.40 -4.18 5.42
N VAL A 524 -15.37 -4.94 6.52
CA VAL A 524 -14.90 -6.32 6.50
C VAL A 524 -16.11 -7.21 6.60
N LEU A 525 -16.38 -7.98 5.54
CA LEU A 525 -17.60 -8.75 5.38
C LEU A 525 -17.34 -10.26 5.47
N GLY A 526 -18.30 -10.99 6.02
CA GLY A 526 -18.30 -12.45 6.01
C GLY A 526 -18.85 -13.02 4.71
N ASP A 527 -19.04 -14.34 4.69
CA ASP A 527 -19.59 -15.05 3.53
C ASP A 527 -21.05 -14.66 3.26
N ASP A 528 -21.79 -14.28 4.30
CA ASP A 528 -23.19 -13.80 4.21
C ASP A 528 -23.31 -12.33 3.73
N ARG A 529 -22.18 -11.72 3.34
CA ARG A 529 -22.06 -10.31 2.91
C ARG A 529 -22.46 -9.30 3.97
N ARG A 530 -22.47 -9.69 5.25
CA ARG A 530 -22.66 -8.76 6.37
C ARG A 530 -21.33 -8.45 7.05
N PRO A 531 -21.19 -7.28 7.69
CA PRO A 531 -19.99 -6.99 8.46
C PRO A 531 -19.77 -8.03 9.55
N VAL A 532 -18.53 -8.48 9.68
CA VAL A 532 -18.12 -9.34 10.81
C VAL A 532 -17.87 -8.47 12.05
N PRO A 533 -17.66 -9.06 13.24
CA PRO A 533 -17.21 -8.31 14.40
C PRO A 533 -15.84 -7.67 14.21
N VAL A 534 -15.60 -6.52 14.86
CA VAL A 534 -14.26 -5.93 14.95
C VAL A 534 -13.29 -6.96 15.52
N GLY A 535 -12.12 -7.08 14.89
CA GLY A 535 -11.12 -8.10 15.21
C GLY A 535 -11.33 -9.43 14.50
N VAL A 536 -12.45 -9.68 13.82
CA VAL A 536 -12.66 -10.90 13.04
C VAL A 536 -12.22 -10.69 11.60
N THR A 537 -11.53 -11.69 11.05
CA THR A 537 -11.07 -11.69 9.66
C THR A 537 -12.25 -11.94 8.71
N GLY A 538 -12.32 -11.17 7.62
CA GLY A 538 -13.25 -11.37 6.52
C GLY A 538 -12.75 -10.68 5.25
N ARG A 539 -13.58 -10.61 4.21
CA ARG A 539 -13.25 -9.95 2.93
C ARG A 539 -13.32 -8.44 3.06
N ILE A 540 -12.34 -7.74 2.49
CA ILE A 540 -12.22 -6.29 2.58
C ILE A 540 -12.93 -5.63 1.40
N PHE A 541 -13.92 -4.80 1.72
CA PHE A 541 -14.70 -4.02 0.77
C PHE A 541 -14.43 -2.52 0.96
N VAL A 542 -14.30 -1.77 -0.14
CA VAL A 542 -13.89 -0.36 -0.14
C VAL A 542 -14.82 0.49 -0.99
N GLY A 543 -15.27 1.61 -0.44
CA GLY A 543 -16.00 2.65 -1.17
C GLY A 543 -15.32 4.00 -1.04
N ASN A 544 -15.11 4.68 -2.17
CA ASN A 544 -14.63 6.07 -2.23
C ASN A 544 -14.95 6.71 -3.60
N GLN A 545 -14.51 7.96 -3.80
CA GLN A 545 -14.78 8.76 -5.00
C GLN A 545 -13.88 8.47 -6.22
N MET A 546 -12.94 7.54 -6.11
CA MET A 546 -11.96 7.17 -7.15
C MET A 546 -11.95 5.66 -7.43
N LEU A 547 -13.07 4.95 -7.18
CA LEU A 547 -13.26 3.60 -7.71
C LEU A 547 -13.14 3.63 -9.24
N PHE A 548 -12.47 2.63 -9.80
CA PHE A 548 -12.24 2.51 -11.24
C PHE A 548 -13.53 2.47 -12.08
N ASP A 549 -13.43 2.83 -13.37
CA ASP A 549 -14.57 2.78 -14.31
C ASP A 549 -14.76 1.38 -14.94
N GLY A 550 -14.28 0.33 -14.25
CA GLY A 550 -14.26 -1.05 -14.73
C GLY A 550 -13.04 -1.41 -15.57
N TYR A 551 -12.97 -2.69 -15.94
CA TYR A 551 -11.93 -3.23 -16.82
C TYR A 551 -12.33 -3.09 -18.30
N VAL A 552 -11.34 -2.87 -19.16
CA VAL A 552 -11.51 -2.88 -20.63
C VAL A 552 -11.86 -4.28 -21.12
N ASN A 553 -11.25 -5.30 -20.51
CA ASN A 553 -11.18 -6.66 -21.05
C ASN A 553 -11.47 -7.76 -20.01
N ALA A 554 -12.12 -7.43 -18.89
CA ALA A 554 -12.46 -8.38 -17.84
C ALA A 554 -13.72 -7.95 -17.09
N VAL A 555 -14.32 -8.87 -16.34
CA VAL A 555 -15.41 -8.56 -15.41
C VAL A 555 -14.84 -7.81 -14.20
N PRO A 556 -15.48 -6.71 -13.73
CA PRO A 556 -15.06 -6.03 -12.50
C PRO A 556 -15.23 -6.94 -11.26
N PRO A 557 -14.53 -6.65 -10.15
CA PRO A 557 -14.76 -7.34 -8.88
C PRO A 557 -16.21 -7.21 -8.39
N GLU A 558 -16.60 -8.05 -7.44
CA GLU A 558 -17.92 -7.96 -6.81
C GLU A 558 -18.11 -6.60 -6.11
N GLU A 559 -19.35 -6.13 -6.07
CA GLU A 559 -19.76 -4.93 -5.34
C GLU A 559 -20.83 -5.32 -4.30
N ASN A 560 -20.74 -4.73 -3.12
CA ASN A 560 -21.76 -4.81 -2.09
C ASN A 560 -22.05 -3.43 -1.50
N ASP A 561 -23.27 -2.92 -1.69
CA ASP A 561 -23.73 -1.61 -1.22
C ASP A 561 -22.79 -0.44 -1.57
N GLY A 562 -22.31 -0.38 -2.83
CA GLY A 562 -21.39 0.66 -3.29
C GLY A 562 -19.95 0.51 -2.79
N LEU A 563 -19.62 -0.64 -2.20
CA LEU A 563 -18.26 -1.00 -1.80
C LEU A 563 -17.75 -2.11 -2.73
N LEU A 564 -16.57 -1.91 -3.30
CA LEU A 564 -15.94 -2.88 -4.20
C LEU A 564 -15.10 -3.89 -3.39
N ASP A 565 -15.19 -5.16 -3.74
CA ASP A 565 -14.31 -6.21 -3.21
C ASP A 565 -12.87 -6.00 -3.71
N THR A 566 -11.92 -6.09 -2.78
CA THR A 566 -10.48 -5.98 -3.06
C THR A 566 -9.84 -7.33 -3.40
N GLY A 567 -10.50 -8.44 -3.05
CA GLY A 567 -9.93 -9.79 -3.06
C GLY A 567 -8.95 -10.06 -1.90
N ASP A 568 -8.78 -9.10 -0.99
CA ASP A 568 -7.95 -9.24 0.20
C ASP A 568 -8.80 -9.60 1.42
N LEU A 569 -8.23 -10.41 2.31
CA LEU A 569 -8.78 -10.75 3.62
C LEU A 569 -8.08 -9.94 4.70
N GLY A 570 -8.81 -9.55 5.73
CA GLY A 570 -8.27 -8.81 6.85
C GLY A 570 -9.29 -8.49 7.92
N TYR A 571 -8.90 -7.67 8.89
CA TYR A 571 -9.76 -7.25 10.00
C TYR A 571 -9.54 -5.77 10.34
N LEU A 572 -10.56 -5.15 10.91
CA LEU A 572 -10.44 -3.86 11.59
C LEU A 572 -10.15 -4.09 13.06
N ASP A 573 -9.23 -3.35 13.65
CA ASP A 573 -9.07 -3.30 15.10
C ASP A 573 -10.05 -2.31 15.75
N VAL A 574 -10.09 -2.33 17.07
CA VAL A 574 -10.90 -1.41 17.88
C VAL A 574 -10.61 0.08 17.68
N SER A 575 -9.42 0.39 17.17
CA SER A 575 -9.01 1.76 16.86
C SER A 575 -9.34 2.15 15.43
N GLY A 576 -10.08 1.31 14.68
CA GLY A 576 -10.46 1.52 13.28
C GLY A 576 -9.31 1.37 12.29
N ARG A 577 -8.21 0.74 12.70
CA ARG A 577 -7.06 0.46 11.84
C ARG A 577 -7.27 -0.87 11.11
N LEU A 578 -6.95 -0.89 9.82
CA LEU A 578 -7.05 -2.07 8.98
C LEU A 578 -5.77 -2.90 9.08
N PHE A 579 -5.93 -4.22 9.15
CA PHE A 579 -4.86 -5.21 9.07
C PHE A 579 -5.20 -6.18 7.96
N ILE A 580 -4.23 -6.41 7.08
CA ILE A 580 -4.39 -7.30 5.93
C ILE A 580 -3.81 -8.66 6.32
N ALA A 581 -4.65 -9.70 6.34
CA ALA A 581 -4.27 -11.05 6.70
C ALA A 581 -3.65 -11.81 5.52
N GLY A 582 -4.15 -11.56 4.30
CA GLY A 582 -3.69 -12.24 3.09
C GLY A 582 -4.63 -12.01 1.93
N ARG A 583 -4.41 -12.77 0.85
CA ARG A 583 -5.28 -12.82 -0.32
C ARG A 583 -6.02 -14.15 -0.37
N GLU A 584 -7.28 -14.14 -0.77
CA GLU A 584 -8.08 -15.36 -0.90
C GLU A 584 -7.47 -16.32 -1.92
N ASP A 585 -6.98 -15.79 -3.05
CA ASP A 585 -6.34 -16.56 -4.12
C ASP A 585 -4.89 -17.00 -3.80
N GLU A 586 -4.29 -16.50 -2.72
CA GLU A 586 -2.98 -16.96 -2.23
C GLU A 586 -3.09 -17.88 -1.01
N MET A 587 -4.30 -18.22 -0.57
CA MET A 587 -4.53 -19.12 0.57
C MET A 587 -4.02 -20.53 0.25
N ILE A 588 -3.20 -21.07 1.15
CA ILE A 588 -2.65 -22.41 1.02
C ILE A 588 -3.51 -23.36 1.84
N ILE A 589 -4.10 -24.36 1.19
CA ILE A 589 -4.91 -25.38 1.87
C ILE A 589 -4.05 -26.62 2.07
N SER A 590 -3.58 -26.84 3.30
CA SER A 590 -2.68 -27.95 3.63
C SER A 590 -3.34 -28.88 4.65
N GLY A 591 -3.71 -30.08 4.23
CA GLY A 591 -4.35 -31.07 5.11
C GLY A 591 -5.71 -30.64 5.65
N GLY A 592 -6.44 -29.82 4.90
CA GLY A 592 -7.73 -29.25 5.32
C GLY A 592 -7.64 -27.96 6.13
N GLU A 593 -6.44 -27.49 6.45
CA GLU A 593 -6.22 -26.24 7.18
C GLU A 593 -5.91 -25.08 6.21
N ASN A 594 -6.52 -23.93 6.47
CA ASN A 594 -6.31 -22.70 5.71
C ASN A 594 -5.12 -21.92 6.28
N VAL A 595 -4.04 -21.80 5.49
CA VAL A 595 -2.82 -21.12 5.90
C VAL A 595 -2.52 -19.97 4.96
N PHE A 596 -2.40 -18.76 5.50
CA PHE A 596 -1.96 -17.61 4.73
C PHE A 596 -0.43 -17.51 4.73
N PRO A 597 0.21 -17.21 3.58
CA PRO A 597 1.65 -17.01 3.50
C PRO A 597 2.15 -15.87 4.40
N ARG A 598 1.38 -14.78 4.51
CA ARG A 598 1.82 -13.52 5.10
C ARG A 598 2.21 -13.62 6.59
N PRO A 599 1.43 -14.27 7.48
CA PRO A 599 1.87 -14.50 8.86
C PRO A 599 3.24 -15.19 8.96
N VAL A 600 3.53 -16.13 8.06
CA VAL A 600 4.80 -16.85 8.00
C VAL A 600 5.93 -15.94 7.51
N GLU A 601 5.68 -15.19 6.44
CA GLU A 601 6.61 -14.18 5.91
C GLU A 601 6.95 -13.12 6.97
N GLU A 602 5.95 -12.58 7.68
CA GLU A 602 6.16 -11.59 8.74
C GLU A 602 6.96 -12.17 9.91
N ALA A 603 6.64 -13.39 10.35
CA ALA A 603 7.39 -14.04 11.42
C ALA A 603 8.88 -14.20 11.06
N LEU A 604 9.17 -14.63 9.83
CA LEU A 604 10.55 -14.79 9.35
C LEU A 604 11.26 -13.46 9.14
N ALA A 605 10.56 -12.40 8.71
CA ALA A 605 11.13 -11.05 8.54
C ALA A 605 11.58 -10.39 9.86
N GLN A 606 11.24 -10.98 11.02
CA GLN A 606 11.75 -10.56 12.33
C GLN A 606 13.10 -11.19 12.68
N LEU A 607 13.52 -12.25 11.97
CA LEU A 607 14.82 -12.86 12.20
C LEU A 607 15.93 -11.92 11.68
N PRO A 608 16.93 -11.56 12.50
CA PRO A 608 18.03 -10.69 12.06
C PRO A 608 18.89 -11.32 10.96
N GLN A 609 18.77 -12.61 10.71
CA GLN A 609 19.44 -13.33 9.62
C GLN A 609 18.70 -13.21 8.28
N VAL A 610 17.42 -12.85 8.28
CA VAL A 610 16.58 -12.80 7.08
C VAL A 610 16.58 -11.38 6.53
N ASN A 611 16.87 -11.24 5.24
CA ASN A 611 16.75 -10.00 4.50
C ASN A 611 15.38 -9.90 3.82
N GLU A 612 15.01 -10.95 3.07
CA GLU A 612 13.74 -11.04 2.34
C GLU A 612 13.17 -12.45 2.45
N VAL A 613 11.86 -12.57 2.33
CA VAL A 613 11.18 -13.86 2.36
C VAL A 613 9.93 -13.83 1.48
N ALA A 614 9.66 -14.94 0.81
CA ALA A 614 8.38 -15.21 0.16
C ALA A 614 7.93 -16.63 0.50
N VAL A 615 6.64 -16.79 0.78
CA VAL A 615 6.02 -18.08 1.04
C VAL A 615 4.95 -18.34 0.00
N VAL A 616 4.93 -19.57 -0.51
CA VAL A 616 3.99 -20.04 -1.54
C VAL A 616 3.49 -21.44 -1.22
N GLY A 617 2.30 -21.76 -1.74
CA GLY A 617 1.79 -23.12 -1.74
C GLY A 617 2.36 -23.90 -2.92
N VAL A 618 2.87 -25.09 -2.67
CA VAL A 618 3.25 -26.06 -3.71
C VAL A 618 2.41 -27.33 -3.55
N PRO A 619 2.12 -28.08 -4.64
CA PRO A 619 1.38 -29.33 -4.55
C PRO A 619 1.99 -30.32 -3.56
N ASP A 620 1.13 -31.03 -2.82
CA ASP A 620 1.48 -32.14 -1.92
C ASP A 620 0.48 -33.28 -2.15
N PRO A 621 0.93 -34.51 -2.48
CA PRO A 621 0.03 -35.64 -2.73
C PRO A 621 -0.89 -36.00 -1.55
N ASP A 622 -0.40 -35.84 -0.31
CA ASP A 622 -1.11 -36.26 0.90
C ASP A 622 -1.91 -35.11 1.51
N PHE A 623 -1.47 -33.86 1.32
CA PHE A 623 -2.02 -32.67 1.98
C PHE A 623 -2.70 -31.69 1.02
N GLY A 624 -2.75 -32.00 -0.29
CA GLY A 624 -3.23 -31.12 -1.35
C GLY A 624 -2.19 -30.06 -1.70
N GLN A 625 -1.84 -29.21 -0.73
CA GLN A 625 -0.71 -28.29 -0.80
C GLN A 625 0.14 -28.35 0.46
N ARG A 626 1.36 -27.80 0.35
CA ARG A 626 2.29 -27.57 1.47
C ARG A 626 3.00 -26.23 1.30
N LEU A 627 3.48 -25.68 2.40
CA LEU A 627 4.19 -24.41 2.40
C LEU A 627 5.65 -24.61 1.94
N ALA A 628 6.08 -23.77 1.00
CA ALA A 628 7.49 -23.59 0.62
C ALA A 628 7.92 -22.14 0.94
N ALA A 629 8.98 -22.00 1.72
CA ALA A 629 9.57 -20.70 2.06
C ALA A 629 10.87 -20.47 1.27
N PHE A 630 10.96 -19.32 0.63
CA PHE A 630 12.14 -18.85 -0.10
C PHE A 630 12.73 -17.68 0.67
N VAL A 631 13.95 -17.83 1.16
CA VAL A 631 14.58 -16.93 2.13
C VAL A 631 15.87 -16.35 1.54
N VAL A 632 15.99 -15.03 1.53
CA VAL A 632 17.24 -14.32 1.25
C VAL A 632 17.87 -13.96 2.59
N ARG A 633 19.13 -14.35 2.79
CA ARG A 633 19.85 -14.10 4.04
C ARG A 633 20.58 -12.76 4.00
N ASN A 634 20.75 -12.15 5.17
CA ASN A 634 21.72 -11.08 5.34
C ASN A 634 23.14 -11.64 5.10
N ALA A 635 24.01 -10.83 4.50
CA ALA A 635 25.37 -11.25 4.18
C ALA A 635 26.12 -11.74 5.43
N GLY A 636 26.70 -12.94 5.35
CA GLY A 636 27.42 -13.58 6.46
C GLY A 636 26.56 -14.14 7.60
N ALA A 637 25.22 -14.09 7.49
CA ALA A 637 24.33 -14.63 8.51
C ALA A 637 24.20 -16.16 8.43
N GLY A 638 24.40 -16.85 9.56
CA GLY A 638 24.13 -18.28 9.69
C GLY A 638 22.66 -18.55 9.95
N LEU A 639 21.97 -19.17 8.99
CA LEU A 639 20.59 -19.63 9.12
C LEU A 639 20.40 -20.89 8.26
N ASP A 640 19.87 -21.96 8.86
CA ASP A 640 19.51 -23.20 8.19
C ASP A 640 18.00 -23.47 8.26
N SER A 641 17.56 -24.46 7.48
CA SER A 641 16.14 -24.81 7.32
C SER A 641 15.50 -25.34 8.61
N GLU A 642 16.23 -26.04 9.48
CA GLU A 642 15.66 -26.54 10.73
C GLU A 642 15.53 -25.43 11.77
N MET A 643 16.46 -24.47 11.81
CA MET A 643 16.32 -23.26 12.61
C MET A 643 15.06 -22.49 12.22
N VAL A 644 14.81 -22.31 10.92
CA VAL A 644 13.57 -21.69 10.39
C VAL A 644 12.33 -22.46 10.85
N ARG A 645 12.30 -23.78 10.66
CA ARG A 645 11.14 -24.61 11.04
C ARG A 645 10.89 -24.58 12.55
N ARG A 646 11.93 -24.72 13.36
CA ARG A 646 11.84 -24.66 14.82
C ARG A 646 11.32 -23.30 15.28
N TYR A 647 11.85 -22.22 14.72
CA TYR A 647 11.40 -20.87 15.04
C TYR A 647 9.91 -20.68 14.72
N LEU A 648 9.47 -21.05 13.52
CA LEU A 648 8.06 -20.95 13.14
C LEU A 648 7.15 -21.86 13.97
N ARG A 649 7.61 -23.06 14.33
CA ARG A 649 6.86 -24.00 15.17
C ARG A 649 6.57 -23.41 16.55
N HIS A 650 7.53 -22.69 17.14
CA HIS A 650 7.35 -22.01 18.42
C HIS A 650 6.49 -20.74 18.33
N ARG A 651 6.49 -20.09 17.16
CA ARG A 651 5.87 -18.77 16.97
C ARG A 651 4.44 -18.82 16.43
N LEU A 652 4.17 -19.69 15.45
CA LEU A 652 2.88 -19.79 14.75
C LEU A 652 2.22 -21.18 14.89
N GLY A 653 2.92 -22.15 15.48
CA GLY A 653 2.43 -23.52 15.59
C GLY A 653 2.76 -24.38 14.37
N ARG A 654 2.36 -25.66 14.41
CA ARG A 654 2.82 -26.70 13.45
C ARG A 654 2.27 -26.51 12.03
N VAL A 655 1.04 -26.05 11.90
CA VAL A 655 0.33 -25.94 10.62
C VAL A 655 0.97 -24.88 9.71
N SER A 656 1.60 -23.85 10.30
CA SER A 656 2.27 -22.77 9.57
C SER A 656 3.76 -23.03 9.31
N VAL A 657 4.28 -24.23 9.57
CA VAL A 657 5.69 -24.59 9.35
C VAL A 657 5.90 -25.06 7.90
N PRO A 658 6.74 -24.38 7.10
CA PRO A 658 7.10 -24.81 5.75
C PRO A 658 7.74 -26.18 5.72
N ARG A 659 7.30 -27.01 4.76
CA ARG A 659 7.95 -28.28 4.45
C ARG A 659 9.20 -28.09 3.61
N ASP A 660 9.25 -27.04 2.78
CA ASP A 660 10.48 -26.63 2.10
C ASP A 660 10.97 -25.29 2.61
N VAL A 661 12.28 -25.17 2.72
CA VAL A 661 12.97 -23.90 2.97
C VAL A 661 14.15 -23.86 2.02
N ALA A 662 14.08 -22.95 1.04
CA ALA A 662 15.14 -22.72 0.06
C ALA A 662 15.79 -21.36 0.31
N PHE A 663 17.11 -21.30 0.17
CA PHE A 663 17.88 -20.06 0.31
C PHE A 663 18.28 -19.53 -1.06
N LEU A 664 17.99 -18.26 -1.31
CA LEU A 664 18.27 -17.59 -2.59
C LEU A 664 19.17 -16.37 -2.36
N ASP A 665 19.88 -15.96 -3.41
CA ASP A 665 20.63 -14.69 -3.42
C ASP A 665 19.70 -13.47 -3.54
N GLY A 666 18.52 -13.66 -4.14
CA GLY A 666 17.49 -12.64 -4.29
C GLY A 666 16.14 -13.24 -4.69
N LEU A 667 15.04 -12.54 -4.38
CA LEU A 667 13.71 -12.94 -4.85
C LEU A 667 13.47 -12.43 -6.28
N PRO A 668 12.82 -13.21 -7.17
CA PRO A 668 12.48 -12.76 -8.51
C PRO A 668 11.41 -11.66 -8.44
N ARG A 669 11.65 -10.53 -9.10
CA ARG A 669 10.79 -9.35 -9.02
C ARG A 669 10.50 -8.79 -10.40
N GLY A 670 9.31 -8.21 -10.56
CA GLY A 670 8.97 -7.43 -11.74
C GLY A 670 9.46 -5.98 -11.65
N GLU A 671 9.25 -5.22 -12.71
CA GLU A 671 9.59 -3.77 -12.82
C GLU A 671 8.93 -2.89 -11.74
N THR A 672 7.83 -3.33 -11.13
CA THR A 672 7.17 -2.63 -10.01
C THR A 672 7.77 -2.95 -8.65
N GLY A 673 8.80 -3.82 -8.61
CA GLY A 673 9.41 -4.31 -7.38
C GLY A 673 8.62 -5.41 -6.67
N LYS A 674 7.44 -5.82 -7.16
CA LYS A 674 6.65 -6.92 -6.57
C LYS A 674 7.32 -8.28 -6.82
N VAL A 675 7.32 -9.16 -5.81
CA VAL A 675 7.80 -10.55 -5.95
C VAL A 675 6.91 -11.30 -6.93
N LEU A 676 7.51 -11.93 -7.94
CA LEU A 676 6.81 -12.77 -8.91
C LEU A 676 6.81 -14.22 -8.40
N LYS A 677 5.94 -14.51 -7.41
CA LYS A 677 5.85 -15.82 -6.73
C LYS A 677 5.77 -17.02 -7.69
N ARG A 678 5.14 -16.86 -8.87
CA ARG A 678 5.07 -17.90 -9.92
C ARG A 678 6.46 -18.39 -10.39
N LEU A 679 7.44 -17.49 -10.47
CA LEU A 679 8.80 -17.81 -10.93
C LEU A 679 9.62 -18.58 -9.88
N LEU A 680 9.15 -18.62 -8.63
CA LEU A 680 9.77 -19.43 -7.57
C LEU A 680 9.43 -20.93 -7.70
N ILE A 681 8.32 -21.25 -8.38
CA ILE A 681 7.79 -22.62 -8.49
C ILE A 681 7.96 -23.15 -9.92
N THR A 682 7.89 -22.28 -10.93
CA THR A 682 8.01 -22.65 -12.34
C THR A 682 8.98 -21.69 -13.02
N PRO A 683 10.23 -22.10 -13.31
CA PRO A 683 11.13 -21.30 -14.13
C PRO A 683 10.56 -21.16 -15.55
N GLU A 684 10.49 -19.95 -16.11
CA GLU A 684 10.25 -19.78 -17.55
C GLU A 684 11.54 -20.15 -18.31
N GLU A 685 11.41 -20.77 -19.49
CA GLU A 685 12.55 -21.07 -20.37
C GLU A 685 13.26 -19.76 -20.75
N GLY A 686 14.41 -19.47 -20.11
CA GLY A 686 15.24 -18.30 -20.43
C GLY A 686 16.02 -17.69 -19.26
N ASP A 687 15.65 -17.94 -17.99
CA ASP A 687 16.19 -17.22 -16.82
C ASP A 687 17.17 -18.04 -15.94
N VAL A 688 17.82 -19.05 -16.51
CA VAL A 688 18.66 -20.04 -15.78
C VAL A 688 19.98 -19.47 -15.21
N ALA A 689 20.24 -18.16 -15.30
CA ALA A 689 21.51 -17.59 -14.84
C ALA A 689 21.58 -17.22 -13.34
N ALA A 690 20.47 -17.26 -12.58
CA ALA A 690 20.44 -16.78 -11.18
C ALA A 690 20.13 -17.86 -10.11
N ALA A 691 19.91 -19.12 -10.51
CA ALA A 691 19.54 -20.21 -9.58
C ALA A 691 20.69 -21.20 -9.35
N SER A 692 21.75 -20.77 -8.67
CA SER A 692 22.85 -21.64 -8.22
C SER A 692 22.70 -22.14 -6.77
N GLY A 693 21.48 -22.23 -6.27
CA GLY A 693 21.11 -22.99 -5.07
C GLY A 693 19.93 -23.87 -5.40
N GLU A 694 19.97 -25.17 -5.04
CA GLU A 694 19.00 -26.21 -5.37
C GLU A 694 17.56 -25.68 -5.52
N ALA A 695 17.18 -25.39 -6.77
CA ALA A 695 15.77 -25.23 -7.10
C ALA A 695 15.09 -26.54 -6.74
N ILE A 696 13.99 -26.45 -5.99
CA ILE A 696 13.14 -27.60 -5.67
C ILE A 696 12.73 -28.21 -7.00
N ARG A 697 13.39 -29.32 -7.39
CA ARG A 697 12.93 -30.13 -8.51
C ARG A 697 11.57 -30.64 -8.08
N LEU A 698 10.52 -30.10 -8.71
CA LEU A 698 9.19 -30.68 -8.66
C LEU A 698 9.30 -32.05 -9.33
N GLY A 699 9.56 -33.09 -8.51
CA GLY A 699 9.52 -34.48 -8.93
C GLY A 699 8.07 -34.87 -9.22
N GLU A 700 7.92 -35.72 -10.25
CA GLU A 700 6.68 -36.32 -10.75
C GLU A 700 5.76 -36.90 -9.66
#